data_AF-A0A0F5HM42-F1
#
_entry.id   AF-A0A0F5HM42-F1
#
_cell.length_a   1.000
_cell.length_b   1.000
_cell.length_c   1.000
_cell.angle_alpha   90.00
_cell.angle_beta   90.00
_cell.angle_gamma   90.00
#
_symmetry.space_group_name_H-M   'P 1'
#
loop_
_entity.id
_entity.type
_entity.pdbx_description
1 polymer ?
#
loop_
_entity_poly.entity_id
_entity_poly.type
_entity_poly.pdbx_seq_one_letter_code
_entity_poly.pdbx_strand_id
1 'polypeptide(L)'
;MQYIAKQINANPDSFSLYAQRDPTKHEHMEEIRQVYGYQNFSVSTYRELAQYLLKHALQNGSSMYLLRTVQEELRKRKIILPGMTTIERLVWETRRRAEEKIFKSLTGSLSDWQKKKLDEFIDPLVESRKTPLAWLREIPGQSSPDAFLKVIKRLEYIRELKLPTNIHEVHPNRLLQLSRIGARYEPHSFRRFKENKKYAILVAYLGTLSQDLIDQAIEIHDRQMMILQSKGRKTQDEMQKENGKAVNEKVVHFADIGAALIQARDEGLDPFSTIEKVMPWNKIVTSVEEAKKLARPMDYDYLDLLENRFIYLRKYTPTLLKSLEFRSTNAAEPLLCALKTLNEMNESGKRKVPDGAPLDFVPKRWEKHVYNEEGTINRHYYEMAALTELKNHIRSGDVSVVGSRLHKDFEEYLVPKNEWTTTNLTDTRLAVRSSAEEYLEERRNALAERFTWVSNNLDSLEGVNIEKVKLRVDRLEKNTPEEARTFSLTLYNMLPRIKLTDLLMEVAHWTGFDEMLIHASTNRPPKGEEKIILMAALMAMGTNIGLTKMADATPGVSYHQMANAAQWRLYDDAINRAQATLVNFQHKLALASYWGDGTTSSSDGMRVQVGVSSLHAEANPHYGTGKGATIYRFTSDQFSSFYTKVINTNARDAVHVIDGLLHHETELNIEEHYTDTAGYQYLFIKKL
;
A
#
# COMPACT_ATOMS: atom_id res chain seq x y z
N MET A 1 22.05 -41.36 21.76
CA MET A 1 22.87 -42.56 21.57
C MET A 1 22.39 -43.75 22.38
N GLN A 2 22.30 -43.69 23.72
CA GLN A 2 21.78 -44.79 24.55
C GLN A 2 20.40 -45.31 24.12
N TYR A 3 19.48 -44.39 23.76
CA TYR A 3 18.14 -44.75 23.25
C TYR A 3 18.20 -45.60 21.97
N ILE A 4 19.01 -45.19 20.98
CA ILE A 4 19.17 -45.90 19.71
C ILE A 4 19.89 -47.24 19.93
N ALA A 5 20.96 -47.24 20.72
CA ALA A 5 21.74 -48.45 21.04
C ALA A 5 20.86 -49.54 21.67
N LYS A 6 19.91 -49.15 22.53
CA LYS A 6 18.91 -50.06 23.10
C LYS A 6 17.95 -50.64 22.06
N GLN A 7 17.56 -49.86 21.05
CA GLN A 7 16.67 -50.33 19.97
C GLN A 7 17.33 -51.33 19.03
N ILE A 8 18.65 -51.22 18.80
CA ILE A 8 19.42 -52.09 17.91
C ILE A 8 20.23 -53.17 18.65
N ASN A 9 20.04 -53.31 19.96
CA ASN A 9 20.78 -54.24 20.82
C ASN A 9 22.31 -54.12 20.71
N ALA A 10 22.83 -52.90 20.73
CA ALA A 10 24.25 -52.59 20.67
C ALA A 10 24.74 -51.87 21.93
N ASN A 11 26.04 -51.97 22.22
CA ASN A 11 26.67 -51.21 23.30
C ASN A 11 26.82 -49.73 22.86
N PRO A 12 26.30 -48.74 23.63
CA PRO A 12 26.46 -47.32 23.34
C PRO A 12 27.92 -46.88 23.17
N ASP A 13 28.84 -47.51 23.92
CA ASP A 13 30.26 -47.16 23.94
C ASP A 13 30.97 -47.57 22.64
N SER A 14 30.41 -48.52 21.87
CA SER A 14 30.98 -48.93 20.59
C SER A 14 31.03 -47.80 19.56
N PHE A 15 30.18 -46.77 19.70
CA PHE A 15 30.24 -45.60 18.83
C PHE A 15 31.52 -44.78 19.03
N SER A 16 32.15 -44.83 20.20
CA SER A 16 33.45 -44.17 20.43
C SER A 16 34.59 -44.78 19.60
N LEU A 17 34.42 -46.03 19.15
CA LEU A 17 35.35 -46.74 18.27
C LEU A 17 35.03 -46.49 16.78
N TYR A 18 33.86 -45.93 16.47
CA TYR A 18 33.46 -45.61 15.11
C TYR A 18 34.45 -44.63 14.50
N ALA A 19 34.81 -44.85 13.22
CA ALA A 19 35.61 -43.91 12.46
C ALA A 19 37.08 -43.73 12.91
N GLN A 20 37.61 -44.62 13.79
CA GLN A 20 39.06 -44.65 14.09
C GLN A 20 39.91 -45.02 12.87
N ARG A 21 39.39 -45.91 12.01
CA ARG A 21 39.94 -46.19 10.68
C ARG A 21 39.27 -45.26 9.67
N ASP A 22 40.01 -44.34 9.07
CA ASP A 22 39.46 -43.40 8.08
C ASP A 22 38.75 -44.07 6.88
N PRO A 23 39.22 -45.22 6.35
CA PRO A 23 38.47 -45.99 5.34
C PRO A 23 37.03 -46.32 5.73
N THR A 24 36.76 -46.60 7.01
CA THR A 24 35.40 -46.96 7.48
C THR A 24 34.39 -45.83 7.27
N LYS A 25 34.82 -44.56 7.38
CA LYS A 25 33.95 -43.41 7.05
C LYS A 25 33.58 -43.39 5.56
N HIS A 26 34.54 -43.68 4.71
CA HIS A 26 34.38 -43.63 3.26
C HIS A 26 33.52 -44.80 2.76
N GLU A 27 33.77 -46.01 3.27
CA GLU A 27 33.00 -47.22 2.99
C GLU A 27 31.52 -47.03 3.40
N HIS A 28 31.25 -46.64 4.65
CA HIS A 28 29.87 -46.40 5.10
C HIS A 28 29.19 -45.23 4.37
N MET A 29 29.92 -44.17 4.01
CA MET A 29 29.35 -43.08 3.23
C MET A 29 28.97 -43.54 1.82
N GLU A 30 29.74 -44.43 1.21
CA GLU A 30 29.40 -45.05 -0.08
C GLU A 30 28.20 -46.00 0.06
N GLU A 31 28.12 -46.80 1.12
CA GLU A 31 26.96 -47.65 1.40
C GLU A 31 25.68 -46.82 1.58
N ILE A 32 25.72 -45.77 2.40
CA ILE A 32 24.59 -44.83 2.58
C ILE A 32 24.17 -44.25 1.23
N ARG A 33 25.13 -43.90 0.38
CA ARG A 33 24.83 -43.37 -0.96
C ARG A 33 24.11 -44.38 -1.83
N GLN A 34 24.58 -45.62 -1.87
CA GLN A 34 23.97 -46.68 -2.66
C GLN A 34 22.56 -47.03 -2.16
N VAL A 35 22.38 -47.17 -0.84
CA VAL A 35 21.10 -47.54 -0.22
C VAL A 35 20.03 -46.46 -0.40
N TYR A 36 20.37 -45.19 -0.14
CA TYR A 36 19.39 -44.09 -0.16
C TYR A 36 19.33 -43.34 -1.50
N GLY A 37 20.21 -43.69 -2.45
CA GLY A 37 20.30 -43.12 -3.80
C GLY A 37 20.93 -41.73 -3.84
N TYR A 38 21.91 -41.44 -2.96
CA TYR A 38 22.61 -40.17 -2.95
C TYR A 38 23.77 -40.13 -3.96
N GLN A 39 23.92 -39.00 -4.64
CA GLN A 39 24.97 -38.77 -5.62
C GLN A 39 25.99 -37.73 -5.13
N ASN A 40 27.25 -37.87 -5.55
CA ASN A 40 28.27 -36.87 -5.28
C ASN A 40 28.03 -35.60 -6.09
N PHE A 41 28.37 -34.46 -5.51
CA PHE A 41 28.43 -33.21 -6.25
C PHE A 41 29.51 -33.28 -7.35
N SER A 42 29.14 -32.91 -8.57
CA SER A 42 30.03 -32.96 -9.73
C SER A 42 30.03 -31.64 -10.52
N VAL A 43 30.94 -31.53 -11.49
CA VAL A 43 31.02 -30.34 -12.37
C VAL A 43 29.78 -30.21 -13.27
N SER A 44 29.16 -31.32 -13.70
CA SER A 44 27.90 -31.25 -14.45
C SER A 44 26.77 -30.69 -13.58
N THR A 45 26.66 -31.20 -12.35
CA THR A 45 25.73 -30.67 -11.35
C THR A 45 25.93 -29.18 -11.12
N TYR A 46 27.17 -28.72 -11.00
CA TYR A 46 27.47 -27.29 -10.85
C TYR A 46 26.92 -26.46 -12.02
N ARG A 47 27.07 -26.93 -13.27
CA ARG A 47 26.57 -26.24 -14.47
C ARG A 47 25.05 -26.22 -14.55
N GLU A 48 24.40 -27.35 -14.27
CA GLU A 48 22.95 -27.46 -14.23
C GLU A 48 22.35 -26.54 -13.16
N LEU A 49 22.93 -26.54 -11.95
CA LEU A 49 22.50 -25.66 -10.88
C LEU A 49 22.75 -24.19 -11.21
N ALA A 50 23.84 -23.84 -11.90
CA ALA A 50 24.06 -22.47 -12.35
C ALA A 50 22.96 -22.00 -13.32
N GLN A 51 22.51 -22.87 -14.23
CA GLN A 51 21.41 -22.56 -15.15
C GLN A 51 20.06 -22.46 -14.43
N TYR A 52 19.79 -23.39 -13.52
CA TYR A 52 18.60 -23.37 -12.66
C TYR A 52 18.55 -22.09 -11.83
N LEU A 53 19.64 -21.80 -11.12
CA LEU A 53 19.75 -20.65 -10.23
C LEU A 53 19.73 -19.32 -10.99
N LEU A 54 20.14 -19.28 -12.26
CA LEU A 54 20.07 -18.07 -13.07
C LEU A 54 18.63 -17.56 -13.23
N LYS A 55 17.65 -18.47 -13.37
CA LYS A 55 16.23 -18.11 -13.45
C LYS A 55 15.78 -17.41 -12.16
N HIS A 56 16.15 -17.97 -11.01
CA HIS A 56 15.86 -17.39 -9.69
C HIS A 56 16.60 -16.07 -9.46
N ALA A 57 17.87 -15.97 -9.86
CA ALA A 57 18.68 -14.76 -9.68
C ALA A 57 18.20 -13.59 -10.55
N LEU A 58 17.57 -13.86 -11.70
CA LEU A 58 16.92 -12.86 -12.54
C LEU A 58 15.63 -12.30 -11.91
N GLN A 59 15.01 -13.02 -10.97
CA GLN A 59 13.81 -12.59 -10.25
C GLN A 59 14.14 -11.97 -8.89
N ASN A 60 15.11 -12.54 -8.17
CA ASN A 60 15.50 -12.14 -6.83
C ASN A 60 17.03 -12.17 -6.66
N GLY A 61 17.62 -11.00 -6.37
CA GLY A 61 19.06 -10.85 -6.19
C GLY A 61 19.59 -11.17 -4.80
N SER A 62 18.75 -11.64 -3.86
CA SER A 62 19.13 -11.95 -2.47
C SER A 62 20.07 -13.16 -2.41
N SER A 63 21.22 -13.00 -1.76
CA SER A 63 22.18 -14.09 -1.59
C SER A 63 21.63 -15.22 -0.72
N MET A 64 20.94 -14.90 0.37
CA MET A 64 20.41 -15.90 1.29
C MET A 64 19.28 -16.72 0.66
N TYR A 65 18.42 -16.07 -0.12
CA TYR A 65 17.40 -16.76 -0.92
C TYR A 65 18.05 -17.77 -1.86
N LEU A 66 19.02 -17.34 -2.66
CA LEU A 66 19.70 -18.20 -3.64
C LEU A 66 20.49 -19.33 -2.96
N LEU A 67 21.09 -19.10 -1.80
CA LEU A 67 21.74 -20.15 -1.01
C LEU A 67 20.75 -21.23 -0.57
N ARG A 68 19.60 -20.83 0.00
CA ARG A 68 18.53 -21.77 0.40
C ARG A 68 17.99 -22.53 -0.81
N THR A 69 17.73 -21.84 -1.92
CA THR A 69 17.25 -22.46 -3.16
C THR A 69 18.20 -23.53 -3.69
N VAL A 70 19.52 -23.29 -3.68
CA VAL A 70 20.50 -24.31 -4.09
C VAL A 70 20.51 -25.48 -3.12
N GLN A 71 20.46 -25.23 -1.80
CA GLN A 71 20.44 -26.30 -0.81
C GLN A 71 19.20 -27.18 -0.90
N GLU A 72 18.02 -26.57 -1.09
CA GLU A 72 16.75 -27.27 -1.30
C GLU A 72 16.79 -28.11 -2.58
N GLU A 73 17.29 -27.55 -3.68
CA GLU A 73 17.38 -28.27 -4.96
C GLU A 73 18.36 -29.45 -4.90
N LEU A 74 19.52 -29.28 -4.25
CA LEU A 74 20.47 -30.35 -4.00
C LEU A 74 19.84 -31.48 -3.17
N ARG A 75 19.10 -31.13 -2.11
CA ARG A 75 18.39 -32.11 -1.27
C ARG A 75 17.30 -32.85 -2.06
N LYS A 76 16.51 -32.13 -2.87
CA LYS A 76 15.46 -32.70 -3.73
C LYS A 76 16.03 -33.72 -4.72
N ARG A 77 17.20 -33.43 -5.29
CA ARG A 77 17.91 -34.33 -6.21
C ARG A 77 18.76 -35.41 -5.53
N LYS A 78 18.73 -35.49 -4.19
CA LYS A 78 19.58 -36.38 -3.37
C LYS A 78 21.07 -36.22 -3.69
N ILE A 79 21.53 -34.99 -3.89
CA ILE A 79 22.95 -34.69 -4.12
C ILE A 79 23.58 -34.25 -2.81
N ILE A 80 24.73 -34.83 -2.48
CA ILE A 80 25.49 -34.46 -1.28
C ILE A 80 25.96 -33.01 -1.42
N LEU A 81 25.67 -32.21 -0.39
CA LEU A 81 26.06 -30.80 -0.34
C LEU A 81 27.59 -30.67 -0.43
N PRO A 82 28.13 -29.91 -1.39
CA PRO A 82 29.56 -29.61 -1.40
C PRO A 82 29.89 -28.66 -0.23
N GLY A 83 31.18 -28.44 0.01
CA GLY A 83 31.62 -27.43 0.98
C GLY A 83 30.99 -26.06 0.72
N MET A 84 30.65 -25.33 1.78
CA MET A 84 29.87 -24.08 1.68
C MET A 84 30.49 -23.05 0.72
N THR A 85 31.82 -22.97 0.68
CA THR A 85 32.57 -22.09 -0.24
C THR A 85 32.25 -22.37 -1.72
N THR A 86 31.95 -23.62 -2.09
CA THR A 86 31.54 -23.98 -3.45
C THR A 86 30.13 -23.48 -3.77
N ILE A 87 29.22 -23.59 -2.82
CA ILE A 87 27.84 -23.07 -2.95
C ILE A 87 27.86 -21.54 -3.03
N GLU A 88 28.65 -20.88 -2.17
CA GLU A 88 28.82 -19.42 -2.19
C GLU A 88 29.38 -18.92 -3.51
N ARG A 89 30.40 -19.60 -4.07
CA ARG A 89 30.96 -19.27 -5.39
C ARG A 89 29.91 -19.42 -6.49
N LEU A 90 29.14 -20.51 -6.49
CA LEU A 90 28.07 -20.74 -7.46
C LEU A 90 27.02 -19.62 -7.43
N VAL A 91 26.57 -19.25 -6.23
CA VAL A 91 25.62 -18.15 -6.03
C VAL A 91 26.22 -16.83 -6.49
N TRP A 92 27.47 -16.54 -6.13
CA TRP A 92 28.14 -15.31 -6.53
C TRP A 92 28.27 -15.18 -8.05
N GLU A 93 28.74 -16.23 -8.73
CA GLU A 93 28.89 -16.24 -10.20
C GLU A 93 27.53 -16.07 -10.89
N THR A 94 26.51 -16.77 -10.41
CA THR A 94 25.16 -16.70 -10.99
C THR A 94 24.53 -15.34 -10.79
N ARG A 95 24.67 -14.73 -9.61
CA ARG A 95 24.20 -13.37 -9.33
C ARG A 95 24.87 -12.35 -10.25
N ARG A 96 26.19 -12.46 -10.42
CA ARG A 96 26.94 -11.57 -11.31
C ARG A 96 26.46 -11.70 -12.76
N ARG A 97 26.26 -12.93 -13.26
CA ARG A 97 25.71 -13.17 -14.60
C ARG A 97 24.30 -12.60 -14.76
N ALA A 98 23.44 -12.76 -13.75
CA ALA A 98 22.10 -12.19 -13.75
C ALA A 98 22.14 -10.65 -13.79
N GLU A 99 23.01 -10.02 -12.99
CA GLU A 99 23.19 -8.57 -12.96
C GLU A 99 23.70 -8.03 -14.31
N GLU A 100 24.71 -8.67 -14.90
CA GLU A 100 25.22 -8.31 -16.22
C GLU A 100 24.13 -8.44 -17.31
N LYS A 101 23.30 -9.50 -17.26
CA LYS A 101 22.18 -9.70 -18.19
C LYS A 101 21.10 -8.62 -18.03
N ILE A 102 20.73 -8.29 -16.78
CA ILE A 102 19.75 -7.24 -16.49
C ILE A 102 20.26 -5.88 -16.98
N PHE A 103 21.51 -5.53 -16.67
CA PHE A 103 22.07 -4.26 -17.12
C PHE A 103 22.12 -4.17 -18.64
N LYS A 104 22.51 -5.25 -19.33
CA LYS A 104 22.53 -5.28 -20.79
C LYS A 104 21.13 -5.14 -21.40
N SER A 105 20.09 -5.75 -20.81
CA SER A 105 18.70 -5.58 -21.29
C SER A 105 18.23 -4.13 -21.14
N LEU A 106 18.57 -3.46 -20.03
CA LEU A 106 18.20 -2.07 -19.78
C LEU A 106 19.01 -1.05 -20.59
N THR A 107 20.26 -1.35 -20.93
CA THR A 107 21.14 -0.39 -21.62
C THR A 107 21.36 -0.68 -23.10
N GLY A 108 21.04 -1.90 -23.57
CA GLY A 108 21.40 -2.37 -24.91
C GLY A 108 20.75 -1.59 -26.05
N SER A 109 19.58 -1.00 -25.82
CA SER A 109 18.83 -0.19 -26.79
C SER A 109 19.01 1.32 -26.62
N LEU A 110 19.87 1.76 -25.69
CA LEU A 110 20.12 3.20 -25.48
C LEU A 110 20.97 3.79 -26.60
N SER A 111 20.46 4.83 -27.24
CA SER A 111 21.24 5.64 -28.18
C SER A 111 22.27 6.50 -27.44
N ASP A 112 23.30 6.96 -28.14
CA ASP A 112 24.33 7.82 -27.54
C ASP A 112 23.76 9.18 -27.12
N TRP A 113 22.72 9.67 -27.82
CA TRP A 113 21.98 10.86 -27.38
C TRP A 113 21.30 10.63 -26.02
N GLN A 114 20.66 9.47 -25.81
CA GLN A 114 20.04 9.14 -24.52
C GLN A 114 21.08 9.01 -23.41
N LYS A 115 22.22 8.36 -23.67
CA LYS A 115 23.31 8.27 -22.69
C LYS A 115 23.84 9.64 -22.29
N LYS A 116 24.07 10.53 -23.26
CA LYS A 116 24.50 11.91 -23.01
C LYS A 116 23.46 12.68 -22.19
N LYS A 117 22.17 12.52 -22.51
CA LYS A 117 21.10 13.12 -21.72
C LYS A 117 21.10 12.59 -20.28
N LEU A 118 21.23 11.28 -20.09
CA LEU A 118 21.35 10.65 -18.77
C LEU A 118 22.54 11.15 -17.95
N ASP A 119 23.64 11.53 -18.60
CA ASP A 119 24.78 12.16 -17.92
C ASP A 119 24.45 13.59 -17.48
N GLU A 120 23.78 14.38 -18.34
CA GLU A 120 23.30 15.72 -17.99
C GLU A 120 22.35 15.74 -16.77
N PHE A 121 21.64 14.64 -16.46
CA PHE A 121 20.79 14.54 -15.25
C PHE A 121 21.58 14.60 -13.94
N ILE A 122 22.83 14.16 -13.98
CA ILE A 122 23.71 14.06 -12.82
C ILE A 122 24.44 15.38 -12.58
N ASP A 123 24.52 16.24 -13.58
CA ASP A 123 25.20 17.52 -13.51
C ASP A 123 24.24 18.65 -13.08
N PRO A 124 24.73 19.67 -12.36
CA PRO A 124 23.90 20.80 -11.94
C PRO A 124 23.46 21.62 -13.16
N LEU A 125 22.24 22.15 -13.10
CA LEU A 125 21.76 23.08 -14.12
C LEU A 125 22.54 24.39 -14.03
N VAL A 126 22.83 25.02 -15.18
CA VAL A 126 23.60 26.28 -15.23
C VAL A 126 22.94 27.40 -14.40
N GLU A 127 21.60 27.38 -14.30
CA GLU A 127 20.79 28.39 -13.60
C GLU A 127 20.38 27.96 -12.18
N SER A 128 20.68 26.73 -11.73
CA SER A 128 20.24 26.22 -10.43
C SER A 128 21.29 25.31 -9.80
N ARG A 129 21.53 25.48 -8.50
CA ARG A 129 22.40 24.56 -7.73
C ARG A 129 21.85 23.13 -7.63
N LYS A 130 20.63 22.86 -8.10
CA LYS A 130 20.02 21.52 -8.12
C LYS A 130 20.27 20.84 -9.47
N THR A 131 20.58 19.54 -9.43
CA THR A 131 20.63 18.70 -10.64
C THR A 131 19.22 18.36 -11.11
N PRO A 132 19.01 18.04 -12.40
CA PRO A 132 17.71 17.56 -12.89
C PRO A 132 17.22 16.33 -12.13
N LEU A 133 18.12 15.41 -11.76
CA LEU A 133 17.79 14.25 -10.94
C LEU A 133 17.27 14.62 -9.54
N ALA A 134 17.84 15.66 -8.91
CA ALA A 134 17.37 16.15 -7.62
C ALA A 134 16.00 16.83 -7.73
N TRP A 135 15.75 17.58 -8.80
CA TRP A 135 14.44 18.19 -9.08
C TRP A 135 13.35 17.15 -9.34
N LEU A 136 13.66 16.11 -10.11
CA LEU A 136 12.73 15.01 -10.38
C LEU A 136 12.23 14.32 -9.10
N ARG A 137 13.09 14.24 -8.08
CA ARG A 137 12.83 13.61 -6.78
C ARG A 137 11.94 14.42 -5.82
N GLU A 138 11.64 15.67 -6.14
CA GLU A 138 10.87 16.52 -5.23
C GLU A 138 9.46 15.95 -4.99
N ILE A 139 9.05 15.79 -3.73
CA ILE A 139 7.72 15.27 -3.42
C ILE A 139 6.72 16.44 -3.44
N PRO A 140 5.57 16.33 -4.13
CA PRO A 140 4.54 17.36 -4.05
C PRO A 140 3.96 17.39 -2.63
N GLY A 141 4.08 18.52 -1.93
CA GLY A 141 3.60 18.65 -0.54
C GLY A 141 2.08 18.81 -0.39
N GLN A 142 1.37 19.29 -1.42
CA GLN A 142 -0.08 19.54 -1.37
C GLN A 142 -0.79 19.07 -2.64
N SER A 143 -2.08 18.74 -2.54
CA SER A 143 -2.95 18.59 -3.71
C SER A 143 -3.45 19.97 -4.15
N SER A 144 -3.00 20.43 -5.32
CA SER A 144 -3.44 21.68 -5.95
C SER A 144 -3.23 21.62 -7.47
N PRO A 145 -3.87 22.52 -8.26
CA PRO A 145 -3.61 22.60 -9.70
C PRO A 145 -2.13 22.84 -10.05
N ASP A 146 -1.43 23.71 -9.30
CA ASP A 146 0.01 23.95 -9.50
C ASP A 146 0.85 22.70 -9.20
N ALA A 147 0.50 21.95 -8.15
CA ALA A 147 1.17 20.68 -7.86
C ALA A 147 0.97 19.66 -8.99
N PHE A 148 -0.24 19.59 -9.56
CA PHE A 148 -0.53 18.74 -10.72
C PHE A 148 0.35 19.10 -11.91
N LEU A 149 0.40 20.38 -12.28
CA LEU A 149 1.21 20.85 -13.41
C LEU A 149 2.71 20.57 -13.20
N LYS A 150 3.22 20.71 -11.97
CA LYS A 150 4.60 20.34 -11.62
C LYS A 150 4.87 18.84 -11.72
N VAL A 151 3.90 17.99 -11.39
CA VAL A 151 3.99 16.53 -11.58
C VAL A 151 4.06 16.21 -13.08
N ILE A 152 3.14 16.75 -13.87
CA ILE A 152 3.12 16.51 -15.32
C ILE A 152 4.37 17.04 -16.01
N LYS A 153 4.87 18.22 -15.64
CA LYS A 153 6.12 18.77 -16.18
C LYS A 153 7.30 17.81 -15.98
N ARG A 154 7.37 17.14 -14.83
CA ARG A 154 8.42 16.13 -14.56
C ARG A 154 8.20 14.86 -15.36
N LEU A 155 6.95 14.42 -15.50
CA LEU A 155 6.59 13.26 -16.32
C LEU A 155 6.96 13.49 -17.79
N GLU A 156 6.62 14.65 -18.35
CA GLU A 156 6.94 15.03 -19.72
C GLU A 156 8.46 15.10 -19.94
N TYR A 157 9.21 15.67 -18.99
CA TYR A 157 10.67 15.69 -19.05
C TYR A 157 11.30 14.28 -19.12
N ILE A 158 10.71 13.29 -18.43
CA ILE A 158 11.16 11.90 -18.53
C ILE A 158 10.75 11.29 -19.89
N ARG A 159 9.52 11.55 -20.36
CA ARG A 159 9.00 11.03 -21.63
C ARG A 159 9.75 11.57 -22.85
N GLU A 160 10.24 12.80 -22.80
CA GLU A 160 11.08 13.41 -23.84
C GLU A 160 12.36 12.62 -24.13
N LEU A 161 12.89 11.88 -23.13
CA LEU A 161 14.04 11.00 -23.31
C LEU A 161 13.75 9.79 -24.20
N LYS A 162 12.47 9.45 -24.39
CA LYS A 162 12.01 8.27 -25.15
C LYS A 162 12.75 7.00 -24.74
N LEU A 163 12.96 6.81 -23.43
CA LEU A 163 13.71 5.67 -22.90
C LEU A 163 13.11 4.36 -23.43
N PRO A 164 13.96 3.35 -23.73
CA PRO A 164 13.50 2.13 -24.36
C PRO A 164 12.51 1.35 -23.48
N THR A 165 11.54 0.71 -24.13
CA THR A 165 10.46 -0.06 -23.50
C THR A 165 10.90 -1.45 -23.01
N ASN A 166 12.16 -1.84 -23.22
CA ASN A 166 12.70 -3.15 -22.82
C ASN A 166 12.72 -3.37 -21.29
N ILE A 167 12.27 -2.40 -20.51
CA ILE A 167 12.00 -2.50 -19.08
C ILE A 167 11.11 -3.71 -18.76
N HIS A 168 10.19 -4.07 -19.65
CA HIS A 168 9.30 -5.23 -19.49
C HIS A 168 10.00 -6.60 -19.58
N GLU A 169 11.21 -6.67 -20.16
CA GLU A 169 11.99 -7.92 -20.21
C GLU A 169 12.67 -8.25 -18.87
N VAL A 170 12.77 -7.26 -17.98
CA VAL A 170 13.35 -7.42 -16.64
C VAL A 170 12.24 -7.74 -15.65
N HIS A 171 12.49 -8.73 -14.80
CA HIS A 171 11.53 -9.10 -13.77
C HIS A 171 11.15 -7.88 -12.89
N PRO A 172 9.84 -7.63 -12.63
CA PRO A 172 9.39 -6.43 -11.93
C PRO A 172 10.07 -6.19 -10.57
N ASN A 173 10.29 -7.26 -9.78
CA ASN A 173 10.96 -7.14 -8.48
C ASN A 173 12.40 -6.63 -8.61
N ARG A 174 13.13 -7.03 -9.66
CA ARG A 174 14.49 -6.55 -9.90
C ARG A 174 14.51 -5.12 -10.38
N LEU A 175 13.55 -4.72 -11.21
CA LEU A 175 13.39 -3.34 -11.63
C LEU A 175 13.14 -2.41 -10.44
N LEU A 176 12.19 -2.79 -9.57
CA LEU A 176 11.87 -2.05 -8.34
C LEU A 176 13.09 -1.98 -7.41
N GLN A 177 13.83 -3.08 -7.25
CA GLN A 177 15.06 -3.07 -6.44
C GLN A 177 16.11 -2.09 -6.98
N LEU A 178 16.36 -2.10 -8.30
CA LEU A 178 17.30 -1.16 -8.94
C LEU A 178 16.81 0.29 -8.82
N SER A 179 15.51 0.52 -9.01
CA SER A 179 14.89 1.83 -8.84
C SER A 179 15.03 2.37 -7.42
N ARG A 180 14.72 1.56 -6.39
CA ARG A 180 14.89 1.93 -4.97
C ARG A 180 16.34 2.30 -4.64
N ILE A 181 17.30 1.56 -5.20
CA ILE A 181 18.73 1.89 -5.06
C ILE A 181 19.05 3.21 -5.78
N GLY A 182 18.55 3.38 -7.01
CA GLY A 182 18.71 4.60 -7.80
C GLY A 182 18.15 5.84 -7.13
N ALA A 183 17.01 5.73 -6.44
CA ALA A 183 16.40 6.81 -5.66
C ALA A 183 17.29 7.29 -4.51
N ARG A 184 18.09 6.40 -3.92
CA ARG A 184 18.97 6.71 -2.77
C ARG A 184 20.30 7.32 -3.17
N TYR A 185 20.86 6.98 -4.33
CA TYR A 185 22.14 7.54 -4.75
C TYR A 185 22.04 9.04 -5.01
N GLU A 186 23.00 9.79 -4.48
CA GLU A 186 23.19 11.19 -4.88
C GLU A 186 23.79 11.27 -6.30
N PRO A 187 23.55 12.37 -7.04
CA PRO A 187 24.08 12.55 -8.39
C PRO A 187 25.59 12.24 -8.47
N HIS A 188 26.41 12.77 -7.56
CA HIS A 188 27.86 12.56 -7.56
C HIS A 188 28.28 11.08 -7.44
N SER A 189 27.44 10.22 -6.85
CA SER A 189 27.73 8.78 -6.69
C SER A 189 27.72 8.06 -8.03
N PHE A 190 26.82 8.46 -8.95
CA PHE A 190 26.71 7.85 -10.27
C PHE A 190 27.96 8.05 -11.14
N ARG A 191 28.71 9.14 -10.92
CA ARG A 191 29.97 9.43 -11.63
C ARG A 191 31.05 8.36 -11.37
N ARG A 192 30.97 7.62 -10.27
CA ARG A 192 31.93 6.56 -9.91
C ARG A 192 31.57 5.19 -10.49
N PHE A 193 30.38 5.03 -11.08
CA PHE A 193 29.94 3.76 -11.61
C PHE A 193 30.43 3.52 -13.03
N LYS A 194 30.67 2.25 -13.36
CA LYS A 194 30.82 1.81 -14.74
C LYS A 194 29.56 2.16 -15.53
N GLU A 195 29.72 2.53 -16.79
CA GLU A 195 28.63 3.02 -17.65
C GLU A 195 27.38 2.14 -17.65
N ASN A 196 27.53 0.83 -17.84
CA ASN A 196 26.39 -0.10 -17.85
C ASN A 196 25.60 -0.06 -16.53
N LYS A 197 26.30 -0.04 -15.39
CA LYS A 197 25.66 0.03 -14.06
C LYS A 197 24.98 1.39 -13.87
N LYS A 198 25.67 2.48 -14.25
CA LYS A 198 25.16 3.86 -14.16
C LYS A 198 23.83 3.99 -14.92
N TYR A 199 23.85 3.67 -16.21
CA TYR A 199 22.66 3.82 -17.06
C TYR A 199 21.55 2.84 -16.70
N ALA A 200 21.86 1.58 -16.36
CA ALA A 200 20.83 0.62 -15.97
C ALA A 200 20.05 1.07 -14.72
N ILE A 201 20.74 1.59 -13.69
CA ILE A 201 20.09 2.09 -12.48
C ILE A 201 19.27 3.35 -12.78
N LEU A 202 19.78 4.27 -13.60
CA LEU A 202 19.03 5.47 -13.99
C LEU A 202 17.78 5.14 -14.81
N VAL A 203 17.88 4.24 -15.78
CA VAL A 203 16.73 3.80 -16.60
C VAL A 203 15.69 3.12 -15.73
N ALA A 204 16.09 2.20 -14.84
CA ALA A 204 15.17 1.55 -13.92
C ALA A 204 14.48 2.56 -12.99
N TYR A 205 15.24 3.52 -12.46
CA TYR A 205 14.73 4.56 -11.60
C TYR A 205 13.75 5.50 -12.34
N LEU A 206 14.12 6.04 -13.49
CA LEU A 206 13.28 6.95 -14.28
C LEU A 206 12.02 6.26 -14.80
N GLY A 207 12.12 4.99 -15.21
CA GLY A 207 10.98 4.17 -15.61
C GLY A 207 9.97 4.04 -14.47
N THR A 208 10.43 3.69 -13.26
CA THR A 208 9.56 3.60 -12.09
C THR A 208 9.02 4.97 -11.66
N LEU A 209 9.85 6.00 -11.69
CA LEU A 209 9.46 7.36 -11.34
C LEU A 209 8.37 7.89 -12.29
N SER A 210 8.42 7.56 -13.58
CA SER A 210 7.37 7.88 -14.54
C SER A 210 6.03 7.29 -14.09
N GLN A 211 6.01 6.03 -13.64
CA GLN A 211 4.80 5.39 -13.09
C GLN A 211 4.34 6.08 -11.81
N ASP A 212 5.27 6.37 -10.88
CA ASP A 212 4.96 7.05 -9.62
C ASP A 212 4.39 8.47 -9.87
N LEU A 213 4.85 9.19 -10.89
CA LEU A 213 4.34 10.51 -11.26
C LEU A 213 2.94 10.44 -11.87
N ILE A 214 2.64 9.41 -12.67
CA ILE A 214 1.27 9.16 -13.16
C ILE A 214 0.33 8.89 -12.00
N ASP A 215 0.72 8.00 -11.09
CA ASP A 215 -0.06 7.67 -9.89
C ASP A 215 -0.26 8.91 -8.99
N GLN A 216 0.77 9.74 -8.82
CA GLN A 216 0.66 11.02 -8.11
C GLN A 216 -0.31 11.99 -8.80
N ALA A 217 -0.32 12.07 -10.12
CA ALA A 217 -1.24 12.93 -10.86
C ALA A 217 -2.70 12.49 -10.65
N ILE A 218 -2.97 11.19 -10.69
CA ILE A 218 -4.29 10.60 -10.42
C ILE A 218 -4.71 10.89 -8.97
N GLU A 219 -3.80 10.70 -8.01
CA GLU A 219 -4.08 10.97 -6.60
C GLU A 219 -4.37 12.46 -6.33
N ILE A 220 -3.65 13.37 -7.01
CA ILE A 220 -3.96 14.81 -6.94
C ILE A 220 -5.37 15.06 -7.48
N HIS A 221 -5.72 14.48 -8.64
CA HIS A 221 -7.04 14.61 -9.23
C HIS A 221 -8.16 14.07 -8.31
N ASP A 222 -8.02 12.87 -7.75
CA ASP A 222 -9.01 12.31 -6.81
C ASP A 222 -9.24 13.27 -5.64
N ARG A 223 -8.16 13.78 -5.02
CA ARG A 223 -8.29 14.75 -3.92
C ARG A 223 -8.91 16.07 -4.35
N GLN A 224 -8.61 16.58 -5.55
CA GLN A 224 -9.27 17.78 -6.05
C GLN A 224 -10.78 17.58 -6.21
N MET A 225 -11.22 16.41 -6.72
CA MET A 225 -12.64 16.06 -6.81
C MET A 225 -13.30 15.91 -5.43
N MET A 226 -12.60 15.31 -4.44
CA MET A 226 -13.11 15.25 -3.07
C MET A 226 -13.26 16.63 -2.43
N ILE A 227 -12.27 17.51 -2.60
CA ILE A 227 -12.30 18.89 -2.09
C ILE A 227 -13.44 19.67 -2.75
N LEU A 228 -13.66 19.49 -4.05
CA LEU A 228 -14.77 20.11 -4.78
C LEU A 228 -16.12 19.74 -4.13
N GLN A 229 -16.38 18.44 -3.97
CA GLN A 229 -17.63 17.94 -3.38
C GLN A 229 -17.79 18.34 -1.91
N SER A 230 -16.72 18.31 -1.12
CA SER A 230 -16.74 18.72 0.29
C SER A 230 -17.03 20.22 0.43
N LYS A 231 -16.45 21.06 -0.43
CA LYS A 231 -16.74 22.50 -0.44
C LYS A 231 -18.18 22.79 -0.84
N GLY A 232 -18.72 22.09 -1.83
CA GLY A 232 -20.14 22.21 -2.21
C GLY A 232 -21.06 21.94 -1.02
N ARG A 233 -20.86 20.80 -0.34
CA ARG A 233 -21.60 20.45 0.88
C ARG A 233 -21.45 21.50 1.99
N LYS A 234 -20.21 21.95 2.23
CA LYS A 234 -19.96 22.96 3.26
C LYS A 234 -20.66 24.28 2.97
N THR A 235 -20.65 24.75 1.73
CA THR A 235 -21.37 25.96 1.32
C THR A 235 -22.88 25.78 1.49
N GLN A 236 -23.41 24.60 1.16
CA GLN A 236 -24.81 24.29 1.44
C GLN A 236 -25.14 24.33 2.95
N ASP A 237 -24.31 23.71 3.78
CA ASP A 237 -24.48 23.72 5.25
C ASP A 237 -24.39 25.14 5.83
N GLU A 238 -23.47 25.97 5.32
CA GLU A 238 -23.31 27.37 5.70
C GLU A 238 -24.56 28.19 5.30
N MET A 239 -25.03 28.06 4.05
CA MET A 239 -26.28 28.69 3.59
C MET A 239 -27.49 28.25 4.41
N GLN A 240 -27.57 26.97 4.79
CA GLN A 240 -28.67 26.47 5.63
C GLN A 240 -28.63 27.10 7.03
N LYS A 241 -27.45 27.26 7.63
CA LYS A 241 -27.29 27.90 8.93
C LYS A 241 -27.65 29.39 8.88
N GLU A 242 -27.21 30.10 7.85
CA GLU A 242 -27.49 31.53 7.67
C GLU A 242 -28.97 31.78 7.39
N ASN A 243 -29.56 31.01 6.47
CA ASN A 243 -30.93 31.21 6.02
C ASN A 243 -31.97 30.47 6.87
N GLY A 244 -31.56 29.59 7.80
CA GLY A 244 -32.46 28.69 8.52
C GLY A 244 -33.61 29.39 9.24
N LYS A 245 -33.34 30.54 9.87
CA LYS A 245 -34.37 31.35 10.53
C LYS A 245 -35.37 31.92 9.53
N ALA A 246 -34.88 32.48 8.41
CA ALA A 246 -35.72 33.05 7.37
C ALA A 246 -36.56 31.97 6.67
N VAL A 247 -35.97 30.81 6.39
CA VAL A 247 -36.69 29.65 5.81
C VAL A 247 -37.80 29.19 6.75
N ASN A 248 -37.52 29.02 8.04
CA ASN A 248 -38.53 28.64 9.02
C ASN A 248 -39.68 29.66 9.11
N GLU A 249 -39.36 30.96 9.08
CA GLU A 249 -40.36 32.02 9.03
C GLU A 249 -41.29 31.87 7.80
N LYS A 250 -40.73 31.60 6.61
CA LYS A 250 -41.54 31.41 5.40
C LYS A 250 -42.36 30.13 5.44
N VAL A 251 -41.84 29.05 6.01
CA VAL A 251 -42.60 27.81 6.22
C VAL A 251 -43.82 28.06 7.11
N VAL A 252 -43.66 28.81 8.20
CA VAL A 252 -44.78 29.21 9.07
C VAL A 252 -45.79 30.06 8.29
N HIS A 253 -45.33 31.09 7.56
CA HIS A 253 -46.22 31.92 6.74
C HIS A 253 -47.04 31.10 5.74
N PHE A 254 -46.42 30.12 5.05
CA PHE A 254 -47.14 29.27 4.10
C PHE A 254 -48.04 28.24 4.77
N ALA A 255 -47.71 27.76 5.97
CA ALA A 255 -48.59 26.91 6.76
C ALA A 255 -49.85 27.67 7.20
N ASP A 256 -49.70 28.91 7.66
CA ASP A 256 -50.82 29.76 8.08
C ASP A 256 -51.73 30.13 6.90
N ILE A 257 -51.14 30.47 5.73
CA ILE A 257 -51.89 30.69 4.49
C ILE A 257 -52.61 29.42 4.03
N GLY A 258 -51.95 28.26 4.12
CA GLY A 258 -52.53 26.97 3.80
C GLY A 258 -53.72 26.62 4.72
N ALA A 259 -53.59 26.88 6.03
CA ALA A 259 -54.67 26.69 6.99
C ALA A 259 -55.85 27.63 6.71
N ALA A 260 -55.59 28.89 6.38
CA ALA A 260 -56.63 29.85 5.98
C ALA A 260 -57.39 29.40 4.73
N LEU A 261 -56.69 28.84 3.74
CA LEU A 261 -57.30 28.28 2.53
C LEU A 261 -58.16 27.04 2.80
N ILE A 262 -57.71 26.16 3.69
CA ILE A 262 -58.48 24.99 4.12
C ILE A 262 -59.75 25.44 4.84
N GLN A 263 -59.62 26.37 5.80
CA GLN A 263 -60.76 26.93 6.53
C GLN A 263 -61.77 27.60 5.60
N ALA A 264 -61.30 28.44 4.67
CA ALA A 264 -62.17 29.12 3.72
C ALA A 264 -62.96 28.12 2.85
N ARG A 265 -62.34 27.00 2.46
CA ARG A 265 -62.99 25.94 1.70
C ARG A 265 -64.02 25.17 2.54
N ASP A 266 -63.68 24.83 3.78
CA ASP A 266 -64.54 24.03 4.66
C ASP A 266 -65.76 24.83 5.15
N GLU A 267 -65.60 26.13 5.40
CA GLU A 267 -66.65 27.02 5.90
C GLU A 267 -67.38 27.82 4.79
N GLY A 268 -66.97 27.66 3.53
CA GLY A 268 -67.57 28.36 2.38
C GLY A 268 -67.33 29.89 2.38
N LEU A 269 -66.22 30.33 2.97
CA LEU A 269 -65.83 31.74 3.06
C LEU A 269 -65.02 32.19 1.82
N ASP A 270 -64.93 33.50 1.60
CA ASP A 270 -64.07 34.06 0.55
C ASP A 270 -62.57 33.83 0.89
N PRO A 271 -61.80 33.10 0.05
CA PRO A 271 -60.40 32.77 0.31
C PRO A 271 -59.50 33.99 0.50
N PHE A 272 -59.71 35.06 -0.26
CA PHE A 272 -58.87 36.26 -0.19
C PHE A 272 -59.08 37.01 1.13
N SER A 273 -60.32 37.20 1.54
CA SER A 273 -60.65 37.82 2.84
C SER A 273 -60.13 37.01 4.03
N THR A 274 -60.04 35.68 3.89
CA THR A 274 -59.59 34.80 4.98
C THR A 274 -58.07 34.80 5.09
N ILE A 275 -57.37 34.84 3.96
CA ILE A 275 -55.91 35.01 3.91
C ILE A 275 -55.49 36.38 4.45
N GLU A 276 -56.18 37.47 4.10
CA GLU A 276 -55.83 38.83 4.56
C GLU A 276 -55.98 39.00 6.08
N LYS A 277 -56.84 38.21 6.74
CA LYS A 277 -56.95 38.17 8.21
C LYS A 277 -55.71 37.56 8.87
N VAL A 278 -55.04 36.63 8.18
CA VAL A 278 -53.82 35.96 8.64
C VAL A 278 -52.58 36.80 8.32
N MET A 279 -52.51 37.33 7.10
CA MET A 279 -51.38 38.13 6.65
C MET A 279 -51.80 39.20 5.62
N PRO A 280 -51.42 40.48 5.80
CA PRO A 280 -51.67 41.51 4.80
C PRO A 280 -51.08 41.16 3.42
N TRP A 281 -51.81 41.48 2.34
CA TRP A 281 -51.45 41.08 0.98
C TRP A 281 -50.03 41.51 0.55
N ASN A 282 -49.61 42.71 0.93
CA ASN A 282 -48.25 43.21 0.65
C ASN A 282 -47.15 42.34 1.29
N LYS A 283 -47.36 41.87 2.53
CA LYS A 283 -46.44 40.96 3.21
C LYS A 283 -46.41 39.58 2.56
N ILE A 284 -47.53 39.11 2.00
CA ILE A 284 -47.57 37.84 1.24
C ILE A 284 -46.68 37.95 0.00
N VAL A 285 -46.81 39.03 -0.77
CA VAL A 285 -45.98 39.27 -1.97
C VAL A 285 -44.50 39.30 -1.60
N THR A 286 -44.12 40.07 -0.56
CA THR A 286 -42.73 40.11 -0.08
C THR A 286 -42.25 38.74 0.41
N SER A 287 -43.09 38.01 1.17
CA SER A 287 -42.78 36.67 1.69
C SER A 287 -42.58 35.66 0.55
N VAL A 288 -43.33 35.76 -0.54
CA VAL A 288 -43.17 34.92 -1.74
C VAL A 288 -41.89 35.27 -2.50
N GLU A 289 -41.56 36.55 -2.66
CA GLU A 289 -40.31 36.97 -3.31
C GLU A 289 -39.08 36.55 -2.51
N GLU A 290 -39.12 36.69 -1.18
CA GLU A 290 -38.06 36.21 -0.30
C GLU A 290 -37.97 34.68 -0.33
N ALA A 291 -39.10 33.97 -0.29
CA ALA A 291 -39.12 32.52 -0.43
C ALA A 291 -38.53 32.06 -1.78
N LYS A 292 -38.81 32.75 -2.89
CA LYS A 292 -38.20 32.45 -4.19
C LYS A 292 -36.67 32.63 -4.20
N LYS A 293 -36.15 33.64 -3.47
CA LYS A 293 -34.70 33.86 -3.33
C LYS A 293 -34.04 32.83 -2.42
N LEU A 294 -34.76 32.35 -1.41
CA LEU A 294 -34.29 31.33 -0.47
C LEU A 294 -34.48 29.89 -0.99
N ALA A 295 -35.39 29.70 -1.94
CA ALA A 295 -35.70 28.40 -2.50
C ALA A 295 -34.48 27.81 -3.21
N ARG A 296 -34.23 26.55 -2.90
CA ARG A 296 -33.21 25.71 -3.54
C ARG A 296 -33.90 24.76 -4.53
N PRO A 297 -33.16 24.14 -5.46
CA PRO A 297 -33.70 23.04 -6.27
C PRO A 297 -34.42 21.99 -5.39
N MET A 298 -35.48 21.39 -5.91
CA MET A 298 -36.35 20.46 -5.14
C MET A 298 -35.63 19.21 -4.61
N ASP A 299 -34.56 18.77 -5.27
CA ASP A 299 -33.70 17.68 -4.80
C ASP A 299 -32.71 18.12 -3.72
N TYR A 300 -32.63 19.44 -3.45
CA TYR A 300 -31.81 20.05 -2.42
C TYR A 300 -30.34 19.62 -2.50
N ASP A 301 -29.81 19.50 -3.72
CA ASP A 301 -28.43 19.12 -3.97
C ASP A 301 -27.47 20.33 -3.82
N TYR A 302 -26.16 20.06 -3.65
CA TYR A 302 -25.09 21.06 -3.67
C TYR A 302 -24.48 21.28 -5.06
N LEU A 303 -24.84 20.47 -6.07
CA LEU A 303 -24.16 20.48 -7.36
C LEU A 303 -24.25 21.84 -8.07
N ASP A 304 -25.40 22.52 -7.98
CA ASP A 304 -25.61 23.88 -8.49
C ASP A 304 -24.67 24.94 -7.87
N LEU A 305 -24.11 24.67 -6.69
CA LEU A 305 -23.14 25.57 -6.02
C LEU A 305 -21.71 25.39 -6.54
N LEU A 306 -21.45 24.39 -7.38
CA LEU A 306 -20.10 24.06 -7.84
C LEU A 306 -19.61 24.93 -9.00
N GLU A 307 -20.49 25.67 -9.69
CA GLU A 307 -20.12 26.44 -10.88
C GLU A 307 -18.94 27.40 -10.65
N ASN A 308 -18.92 28.08 -9.51
CA ASN A 308 -17.85 29.00 -9.11
C ASN A 308 -16.47 28.34 -8.93
N ARG A 309 -16.42 26.99 -8.91
CA ARG A 309 -15.19 26.20 -8.78
C ARG A 309 -14.70 25.64 -10.11
N PHE A 310 -15.48 25.73 -11.18
CA PHE A 310 -15.09 25.25 -12.50
C PHE A 310 -13.76 25.85 -12.97
N ILE A 311 -13.61 27.18 -12.85
CA ILE A 311 -12.38 27.91 -13.24
C ILE A 311 -11.14 27.38 -12.50
N TYR A 312 -11.31 26.96 -11.24
CA TYR A 312 -10.21 26.43 -10.44
C TYR A 312 -9.75 25.06 -10.96
N LEU A 313 -10.67 24.18 -11.35
CA LEU A 313 -10.36 22.87 -11.95
C LEU A 313 -9.69 23.02 -13.32
N ARG A 314 -10.19 23.96 -14.13
CA ARG A 314 -9.69 24.27 -15.47
C ARG A 314 -8.21 24.65 -15.52
N LYS A 315 -7.60 25.01 -14.39
CA LYS A 315 -6.16 25.28 -14.30
C LYS A 315 -5.30 24.05 -14.60
N TYR A 316 -5.82 22.83 -14.46
CA TYR A 316 -5.05 21.60 -14.68
C TYR A 316 -5.75 20.54 -15.53
N THR A 317 -7.08 20.55 -15.63
CA THR A 317 -7.83 19.50 -16.36
C THR A 317 -7.48 19.39 -17.85
N PRO A 318 -7.15 20.46 -18.61
CA PRO A 318 -6.66 20.31 -19.98
C PRO A 318 -5.37 19.49 -20.06
N THR A 319 -4.43 19.79 -19.17
CA THR A 319 -3.15 19.09 -19.08
C THR A 319 -3.35 17.64 -18.65
N LEU A 320 -4.32 17.35 -17.77
CA LEU A 320 -4.69 16.00 -17.39
C LEU A 320 -5.12 15.16 -18.60
N LEU A 321 -6.07 15.67 -19.40
CA LEU A 321 -6.62 14.95 -20.55
C LEU A 321 -5.61 14.82 -21.70
N LYS A 322 -4.70 15.81 -21.83
CA LYS A 322 -3.67 15.79 -22.86
C LYS A 322 -2.50 14.86 -22.52
N SER A 323 -2.06 14.87 -21.26
CA SER A 323 -0.82 14.21 -20.85
C SER A 323 -1.04 12.78 -20.33
N LEU A 324 -2.25 12.37 -19.97
CA LEU A 324 -2.54 10.99 -19.55
C LEU A 324 -3.39 10.27 -20.60
N GLU A 325 -3.06 9.00 -20.84
CA GLU A 325 -3.81 8.12 -21.74
C GLU A 325 -4.68 7.17 -20.89
N PHE A 326 -5.98 7.17 -21.18
CA PHE A 326 -6.99 6.38 -20.49
C PHE A 326 -7.50 5.26 -21.40
N ARG A 327 -7.71 4.07 -20.84
CA ARG A 327 -8.38 2.93 -21.47
C ARG A 327 -9.57 2.52 -20.61
N SER A 328 -10.61 1.96 -21.20
CA SER A 328 -11.79 1.54 -20.47
C SER A 328 -12.27 0.14 -20.86
N THR A 329 -13.04 -0.46 -19.96
CA THR A 329 -13.93 -1.57 -20.31
C THR A 329 -15.08 -1.06 -21.18
N ASN A 330 -15.81 -1.98 -21.82
CA ASN A 330 -16.98 -1.64 -22.65
C ASN A 330 -18.04 -0.81 -21.89
N ALA A 331 -18.14 -1.00 -20.57
CA ALA A 331 -19.12 -0.29 -19.74
C ALA A 331 -18.80 1.21 -19.57
N ALA A 332 -17.51 1.59 -19.63
CA ALA A 332 -17.06 2.98 -19.44
C ALA A 332 -16.67 3.68 -20.77
N GLU A 333 -16.92 3.06 -21.92
CA GLU A 333 -16.64 3.66 -23.24
C GLU A 333 -17.35 5.02 -23.46
N PRO A 334 -18.62 5.23 -23.04
CA PRO A 334 -19.27 6.54 -23.18
C PRO A 334 -18.52 7.66 -22.47
N LEU A 335 -17.92 7.37 -21.31
CA LEU A 335 -17.08 8.31 -20.57
C LEU A 335 -15.79 8.61 -21.34
N LEU A 336 -15.12 7.59 -21.89
CA LEU A 336 -13.91 7.79 -22.68
C LEU A 336 -14.16 8.68 -23.90
N CYS A 337 -15.28 8.46 -24.60
CA CYS A 337 -15.70 9.32 -25.71
C CYS A 337 -15.93 10.76 -25.24
N ALA A 338 -16.58 10.97 -24.08
CA ALA A 338 -16.78 12.29 -23.51
C ALA A 338 -15.46 13.01 -23.16
N LEU A 339 -14.50 12.28 -22.59
CA LEU A 339 -13.17 12.81 -22.28
C LEU A 339 -12.38 13.17 -23.53
N LYS A 340 -12.49 12.37 -24.60
CA LYS A 340 -11.92 12.67 -25.93
C LYS A 340 -12.52 13.96 -26.50
N THR A 341 -13.86 14.09 -26.49
CA THR A 341 -14.55 15.32 -26.92
C THR A 341 -14.09 16.53 -26.12
N LEU A 342 -13.95 16.40 -24.80
CA LEU A 342 -13.43 17.48 -23.94
C LEU A 342 -11.98 17.85 -24.29
N ASN A 343 -11.13 16.87 -24.60
CA ASN A 343 -9.76 17.12 -25.01
C ASN A 343 -9.70 17.86 -26.36
N GLU A 344 -10.46 17.42 -27.36
CA GLU A 344 -10.57 18.09 -28.66
C GLU A 344 -11.09 19.54 -28.52
N MET A 345 -12.09 19.75 -27.66
CA MET A 345 -12.59 21.10 -27.35
C MET A 345 -11.53 22.00 -26.70
N ASN A 346 -10.66 21.42 -25.86
CA ASN A 346 -9.56 22.16 -25.24
C ASN A 346 -8.51 22.58 -26.29
N GLU A 347 -8.18 21.69 -27.22
CA GLU A 347 -7.22 21.96 -28.30
C GLU A 347 -7.76 22.97 -29.30
N SER A 348 -9.04 22.86 -29.67
CA SER A 348 -9.67 23.74 -30.66
C SER A 348 -10.21 25.07 -30.07
N GLY A 349 -10.14 25.25 -28.75
CA GLY A 349 -10.70 26.43 -28.06
C GLY A 349 -12.24 26.56 -28.12
N LYS A 350 -12.96 25.49 -28.47
CA LYS A 350 -14.43 25.51 -28.58
C LYS A 350 -15.05 25.72 -27.19
N ARG A 351 -16.05 26.60 -27.09
CA ARG A 351 -16.75 26.91 -25.83
C ARG A 351 -18.01 26.09 -25.61
N LYS A 352 -18.75 25.78 -26.68
CA LYS A 352 -19.97 24.96 -26.63
C LYS A 352 -19.64 23.49 -26.84
N VAL A 353 -20.31 22.62 -26.07
CA VAL A 353 -20.25 21.17 -26.28
C VAL A 353 -20.94 20.84 -27.62
N PRO A 354 -20.33 20.03 -28.50
CA PRO A 354 -20.92 19.67 -29.79
C PRO A 354 -22.25 18.90 -29.66
N ASP A 355 -23.11 19.06 -30.66
CA ASP A 355 -24.31 18.24 -30.79
C ASP A 355 -23.91 16.77 -31.01
N GLY A 356 -24.51 15.85 -30.25
CA GLY A 356 -24.14 14.43 -30.25
C GLY A 356 -23.00 14.03 -29.31
N ALA A 357 -22.55 14.93 -28.43
CA ALA A 357 -21.64 14.55 -27.35
C ALA A 357 -22.25 13.42 -26.48
N PRO A 358 -21.45 12.43 -26.04
CA PRO A 358 -21.95 11.31 -25.23
C PRO A 358 -22.59 11.80 -23.93
N LEU A 359 -23.74 11.26 -23.56
CA LEU A 359 -24.43 11.61 -22.30
C LEU A 359 -24.70 10.39 -21.41
N ASP A 360 -24.53 9.17 -21.93
CA ASP A 360 -24.83 7.93 -21.19
C ASP A 360 -23.95 7.73 -19.96
N PHE A 361 -22.80 8.42 -19.88
CA PHE A 361 -21.94 8.40 -18.69
C PHE A 361 -22.45 9.30 -17.55
N VAL A 362 -23.34 10.26 -17.85
CA VAL A 362 -23.79 11.28 -16.89
C VAL A 362 -24.75 10.63 -15.90
N PRO A 363 -24.44 10.60 -14.59
CA PRO A 363 -25.40 10.07 -13.61
C PRO A 363 -26.64 10.95 -13.56
N LYS A 364 -27.81 10.36 -13.24
CA LYS A 364 -29.10 11.07 -13.06
C LYS A 364 -29.03 12.32 -12.18
N ARG A 365 -28.14 12.29 -11.18
CA ARG A 365 -27.89 13.40 -10.27
C ARG A 365 -27.32 14.65 -10.98
N TRP A 366 -26.52 14.45 -12.03
CA TRP A 366 -25.92 15.52 -12.83
C TRP A 366 -26.80 15.96 -14.00
N GLU A 367 -27.66 15.08 -14.54
CA GLU A 367 -28.48 15.33 -15.75
C GLU A 367 -29.19 16.70 -15.72
N LYS A 368 -29.83 17.04 -14.59
CA LYS A 368 -30.57 18.30 -14.42
C LYS A 368 -29.71 19.57 -14.53
N HIS A 369 -28.42 19.46 -14.24
CA HIS A 369 -27.47 20.57 -14.31
C HIS A 369 -26.71 20.60 -15.63
N VAL A 370 -26.62 19.45 -16.31
CA VAL A 370 -25.95 19.33 -17.61
C VAL A 370 -26.78 19.99 -18.71
N TYR A 371 -28.10 20.06 -18.58
CA TYR A 371 -28.95 20.82 -19.50
C TYR A 371 -29.22 22.24 -18.98
N ASN A 372 -29.05 23.24 -19.85
CA ASN A 372 -29.56 24.59 -19.61
C ASN A 372 -31.07 24.67 -19.88
N GLU A 373 -31.71 25.77 -19.46
CA GLU A 373 -33.13 26.06 -19.71
C GLU A 373 -33.50 26.05 -21.22
N GLU A 374 -32.53 26.32 -22.09
CA GLU A 374 -32.66 26.29 -23.56
C GLU A 374 -32.43 24.89 -24.18
N GLY A 375 -32.24 23.84 -23.36
CA GLY A 375 -31.97 22.47 -23.82
C GLY A 375 -30.55 22.22 -24.33
N THR A 376 -29.65 23.21 -24.23
CA THR A 376 -28.23 23.09 -24.61
C THR A 376 -27.38 22.52 -23.48
N ILE A 377 -26.32 21.79 -23.82
CA ILE A 377 -25.40 21.20 -22.83
C ILE A 377 -24.54 22.30 -22.17
N ASN A 378 -24.64 22.42 -20.84
CA ASN A 378 -23.77 23.24 -20.02
C ASN A 378 -22.39 22.59 -19.90
N ARG A 379 -21.38 23.21 -20.53
CA ARG A 379 -20.01 22.72 -20.49
C ARG A 379 -19.46 22.56 -19.07
N HIS A 380 -19.77 23.50 -18.16
CA HIS A 380 -19.19 23.48 -16.82
C HIS A 380 -19.61 22.22 -16.07
N TYR A 381 -20.91 21.92 -16.06
CA TYR A 381 -21.46 20.74 -15.41
C TYR A 381 -21.11 19.46 -16.14
N TYR A 382 -21.11 19.46 -17.48
CA TYR A 382 -20.68 18.31 -18.28
C TYR A 382 -19.22 17.91 -17.99
N GLU A 383 -18.29 18.88 -17.96
CA GLU A 383 -16.88 18.62 -17.66
C GLU A 383 -16.68 18.21 -16.19
N MET A 384 -17.38 18.83 -15.23
CA MET A 384 -17.30 18.42 -13.82
C MET A 384 -17.88 17.01 -13.58
N ALA A 385 -18.95 16.64 -14.29
CA ALA A 385 -19.52 15.30 -14.27
C ALA A 385 -18.51 14.29 -14.83
N ALA A 386 -17.94 14.55 -16.01
CA ALA A 386 -16.96 13.66 -16.64
C ALA A 386 -15.71 13.45 -15.77
N LEU A 387 -15.22 14.50 -15.12
CA LEU A 387 -14.08 14.42 -14.20
C LEU A 387 -14.43 13.68 -12.90
N THR A 388 -15.65 13.82 -12.40
CA THR A 388 -16.13 13.06 -11.23
C THR A 388 -16.25 11.57 -11.56
N GLU A 389 -16.80 11.24 -12.72
CA GLU A 389 -16.93 9.85 -13.16
C GLU A 389 -15.59 9.24 -13.55
N LEU A 390 -14.66 10.00 -14.12
CA LEU A 390 -13.28 9.54 -14.35
C LEU A 390 -12.64 9.05 -13.04
N LYS A 391 -12.74 9.83 -11.96
CA LYS A 391 -12.30 9.41 -10.64
C LYS A 391 -12.99 8.09 -10.22
N ASN A 392 -14.31 8.01 -10.34
CA ASN A 392 -15.08 6.85 -9.87
C ASN A 392 -14.69 5.58 -10.64
N HIS A 393 -14.60 5.66 -11.97
CA HIS A 393 -14.25 4.53 -12.83
C HIS A 393 -12.78 4.10 -12.72
N ILE A 394 -11.85 5.03 -12.42
CA ILE A 394 -10.47 4.66 -12.06
C ILE A 394 -10.45 3.86 -10.74
N ARG A 395 -11.31 4.23 -9.77
CA ARG A 395 -11.40 3.53 -8.48
C ARG A 395 -12.10 2.19 -8.56
N SER A 396 -13.07 2.00 -9.46
CA SER A 396 -13.72 0.72 -9.70
C SER A 396 -12.87 -0.23 -10.56
N GLY A 397 -11.88 0.30 -11.28
CA GLY A 397 -11.07 -0.45 -12.24
C GLY A 397 -11.68 -0.52 -13.65
N ASP A 398 -12.79 0.17 -13.91
CA ASP A 398 -13.41 0.25 -15.24
C ASP A 398 -12.62 1.13 -16.21
N VAL A 399 -11.82 2.07 -15.68
CA VAL A 399 -10.88 2.90 -16.44
C VAL A 399 -9.48 2.65 -15.92
N SER A 400 -8.58 2.24 -16.81
CA SER A 400 -7.15 2.09 -16.55
C SER A 400 -6.35 3.25 -17.15
N VAL A 401 -5.21 3.55 -16.54
CA VAL A 401 -4.30 4.62 -16.98
C VAL A 401 -3.00 4.03 -17.48
N VAL A 402 -2.69 4.28 -18.75
CA VAL A 402 -1.53 3.68 -19.41
C VAL A 402 -0.23 4.18 -18.76
N GLY A 403 0.61 3.22 -18.36
CA GLY A 403 1.87 3.49 -17.67
C GLY A 403 1.74 3.74 -16.16
N SER A 404 0.54 3.66 -15.58
CA SER A 404 0.35 3.65 -14.13
C SER A 404 0.90 2.35 -13.51
N ARG A 405 1.25 2.39 -12.22
CA ARG A 405 1.53 1.15 -11.46
C ARG A 405 0.31 0.69 -10.66
N LEU A 406 -0.47 1.63 -10.13
CA LEU A 406 -1.61 1.37 -9.24
C LEU A 406 -2.98 1.27 -9.96
N HIS A 407 -3.08 1.81 -11.18
CA HIS A 407 -4.32 1.89 -11.96
C HIS A 407 -4.13 1.29 -13.36
N LYS A 408 -3.48 0.13 -13.45
CA LYS A 408 -3.33 -0.61 -14.71
C LYS A 408 -4.64 -1.25 -15.12
N ASP A 409 -4.67 -1.76 -16.34
CA ASP A 409 -5.70 -2.74 -16.72
C ASP A 409 -5.66 -3.92 -15.75
N PHE A 410 -6.84 -4.40 -15.34
CA PHE A 410 -6.97 -5.49 -14.38
C PHE A 410 -6.19 -6.74 -14.83
N GLU A 411 -6.25 -7.05 -16.13
CA GLU A 411 -5.56 -8.21 -16.71
C GLU A 411 -4.03 -8.12 -16.60
N GLU A 412 -3.46 -6.90 -16.50
CA GLU A 412 -2.02 -6.71 -16.32
C GLU A 412 -1.52 -7.03 -14.90
N TYR A 413 -2.42 -7.15 -13.91
CA TYR A 413 -2.07 -7.63 -12.58
C TYR A 413 -2.06 -9.16 -12.47
N LEU A 414 -2.67 -9.85 -13.44
CA LEU A 414 -2.82 -11.29 -13.42
C LEU A 414 -1.66 -11.99 -14.14
N VAL A 415 -1.49 -13.28 -13.84
CA VAL A 415 -0.61 -14.15 -14.62
C VAL A 415 -1.24 -14.32 -16.01
N PRO A 416 -0.51 -14.07 -17.12
CA PRO A 416 -1.04 -14.22 -18.46
C PRO A 416 -1.61 -15.61 -18.69
N LYS A 417 -2.78 -15.71 -19.34
CA LYS A 417 -3.49 -16.98 -19.56
C LYS A 417 -2.60 -18.06 -20.19
N ASN A 418 -1.76 -17.69 -21.16
CA ASN A 418 -0.83 -18.61 -21.81
C ASN A 418 0.21 -19.17 -20.83
N GLU A 419 0.76 -18.32 -19.96
CA GLU A 419 1.72 -18.75 -18.92
C GLU A 419 1.04 -19.68 -17.91
N TRP A 420 -0.17 -19.31 -17.45
CA TRP A 420 -0.95 -20.14 -16.54
C TRP A 420 -1.23 -21.53 -17.11
N THR A 421 -1.64 -21.64 -18.38
CA THR A 421 -1.90 -22.95 -19.01
C THR A 421 -0.68 -23.86 -19.13
N THR A 422 0.53 -23.30 -19.16
CA THR A 422 1.78 -24.07 -19.22
C THR A 422 2.37 -24.35 -17.84
N THR A 423 1.81 -23.75 -16.78
CA THR A 423 2.33 -23.90 -15.43
C THR A 423 1.94 -25.27 -14.87
N ASN A 424 2.95 -26.06 -14.50
CA ASN A 424 2.71 -27.34 -13.86
C ASN A 424 2.26 -27.12 -12.41
N LEU A 425 1.00 -27.42 -12.12
CA LEU A 425 0.37 -27.16 -10.82
C LEU A 425 1.06 -27.91 -9.67
N THR A 426 1.68 -29.07 -9.92
CA THR A 426 2.44 -29.82 -8.90
C THR A 426 3.71 -29.09 -8.45
N ASP A 427 4.19 -28.13 -9.24
CA ASP A 427 5.34 -27.28 -8.90
C ASP A 427 4.91 -25.96 -8.24
N THR A 428 3.59 -25.71 -8.12
CA THR A 428 3.06 -24.54 -7.40
C THR A 428 2.89 -24.86 -5.92
N ARG A 429 3.11 -23.86 -5.05
CA ARG A 429 2.85 -23.95 -3.61
C ARG A 429 1.41 -23.58 -3.25
N LEU A 430 0.45 -23.72 -4.17
CA LEU A 430 -0.94 -23.35 -3.92
C LEU A 430 -1.62 -24.43 -3.08
N ALA A 431 -2.09 -24.10 -1.87
CA ALA A 431 -2.86 -25.03 -1.03
C ALA A 431 -4.35 -25.18 -1.44
N VAL A 432 -4.76 -24.66 -2.60
CA VAL A 432 -6.14 -24.70 -3.09
C VAL A 432 -6.27 -25.56 -4.34
N ARG A 433 -7.48 -26.07 -4.58
CA ARG A 433 -7.83 -26.78 -5.82
C ARG A 433 -7.64 -25.87 -7.04
N SER A 434 -7.32 -26.49 -8.17
CA SER A 434 -6.98 -25.78 -9.42
C SER A 434 -8.18 -25.26 -10.21
N SER A 435 -9.40 -25.71 -9.89
CA SER A 435 -10.65 -25.23 -10.48
C SER A 435 -11.39 -24.34 -9.48
N ALA A 436 -11.94 -23.23 -9.99
CA ALA A 436 -12.77 -22.34 -9.21
C ALA A 436 -14.04 -23.04 -8.70
N GLU A 437 -14.63 -23.90 -9.52
CA GLU A 437 -15.81 -24.70 -9.19
C GLU A 437 -15.51 -25.68 -8.04
N GLU A 438 -14.40 -26.41 -8.12
CA GLU A 438 -13.97 -27.32 -7.06
C GLU A 438 -13.69 -26.57 -5.75
N TYR A 439 -13.02 -25.41 -5.82
CA TYR A 439 -12.76 -24.58 -4.65
C TYR A 439 -14.07 -24.09 -4.01
N LEU A 440 -15.01 -23.58 -4.80
CA LEU A 440 -16.30 -23.11 -4.31
C LEU A 440 -17.10 -24.23 -3.68
N GLU A 441 -17.10 -25.42 -4.27
CA GLU A 441 -17.78 -26.59 -3.73
C GLU A 441 -17.17 -27.03 -2.38
N GLU A 442 -15.85 -27.08 -2.29
CA GLU A 442 -15.16 -27.35 -1.02
C GLU A 442 -15.52 -26.32 0.07
N ARG A 443 -15.55 -25.02 -0.29
CA ARG A 443 -15.93 -23.95 0.66
C ARG A 443 -17.39 -24.06 1.09
N ARG A 444 -18.31 -24.39 0.17
CA ARG A 444 -19.73 -24.62 0.47
C ARG A 444 -19.91 -25.78 1.44
N ASN A 445 -19.23 -26.90 1.20
CA ASN A 445 -19.29 -28.07 2.07
C ASN A 445 -18.71 -27.78 3.46
N ALA A 446 -17.53 -27.14 3.53
CA ALA A 446 -16.94 -26.74 4.81
C ALA A 446 -17.83 -25.76 5.59
N LEU A 447 -18.53 -24.85 4.90
CA LEU A 447 -19.48 -23.92 5.52
C LEU A 447 -20.73 -24.67 6.03
N ALA A 448 -21.28 -25.59 5.24
CA ALA A 448 -22.44 -26.39 5.61
C ALA A 448 -22.15 -27.29 6.83
N GLU A 449 -20.98 -27.93 6.87
CA GLU A 449 -20.53 -28.71 8.03
C GLU A 449 -20.45 -27.86 9.30
N ARG A 450 -19.84 -26.66 9.20
CA ARG A 450 -19.76 -25.72 10.34
C ARG A 450 -21.12 -25.22 10.79
N PHE A 451 -22.03 -24.89 9.86
CA PHE A 451 -23.39 -24.51 10.21
C PHE A 451 -24.16 -25.65 10.89
N THR A 452 -23.99 -26.88 10.40
CA THR A 452 -24.60 -28.06 11.03
C THR A 452 -24.06 -28.25 12.45
N TRP A 453 -22.75 -28.11 12.63
CA TRP A 453 -22.14 -28.19 13.95
C TRP A 453 -22.65 -27.10 14.90
N VAL A 454 -22.68 -25.83 14.46
CA VAL A 454 -23.21 -24.73 15.29
C VAL A 454 -24.69 -24.97 15.62
N SER A 455 -25.49 -25.39 14.64
CA SER A 455 -26.91 -25.68 14.85
C SER A 455 -27.14 -26.77 15.90
N ASN A 456 -26.31 -27.80 15.90
CA ASN A 456 -26.42 -28.92 16.85
C ASN A 456 -25.91 -28.59 18.26
N ASN A 457 -25.10 -27.55 18.41
CA ASN A 457 -24.46 -27.19 19.69
C ASN A 457 -24.95 -25.87 20.29
N LEU A 458 -25.92 -25.19 19.65
CA LEU A 458 -26.43 -23.88 20.08
C LEU A 458 -26.79 -23.79 21.55
N ASP A 459 -27.53 -24.77 22.06
CA ASP A 459 -27.99 -24.80 23.46
C ASP A 459 -26.86 -25.06 24.47
N SER A 460 -25.70 -25.50 23.99
CA SER A 460 -24.51 -25.81 24.80
C SER A 460 -23.42 -24.73 24.73
N LEU A 461 -23.57 -23.73 23.87
CA LEU A 461 -22.58 -22.67 23.69
C LEU A 461 -22.81 -21.52 24.67
N GLU A 462 -21.90 -21.38 25.63
CA GLU A 462 -21.94 -20.30 26.62
C GLU A 462 -21.62 -18.94 25.96
N GLY A 463 -22.44 -17.92 26.23
CA GLY A 463 -22.25 -16.57 25.68
C GLY A 463 -22.59 -16.40 24.20
N VAL A 464 -23.28 -17.35 23.57
CA VAL A 464 -23.75 -17.25 22.18
C VAL A 464 -25.28 -17.25 22.15
N ASN A 465 -25.87 -16.23 21.54
CA ASN A 465 -27.33 -16.11 21.42
C ASN A 465 -27.73 -15.72 19.98
N ILE A 466 -28.77 -16.35 19.44
CA ILE A 466 -29.34 -16.01 18.14
C ILE A 466 -30.66 -15.27 18.36
N GLU A 467 -30.62 -13.94 18.31
CA GLU A 467 -31.81 -13.10 18.39
C GLU A 467 -32.12 -12.50 17.01
N LYS A 468 -33.35 -12.66 16.52
CA LYS A 468 -33.82 -12.05 15.25
C LYS A 468 -32.87 -12.31 14.06
N VAL A 469 -32.39 -13.56 13.92
CA VAL A 469 -31.47 -13.98 12.84
C VAL A 469 -30.07 -13.32 12.94
N LYS A 470 -29.71 -12.73 14.08
CA LYS A 470 -28.37 -12.21 14.34
C LYS A 470 -27.69 -13.03 15.42
N LEU A 471 -26.51 -13.55 15.09
CA LEU A 471 -25.59 -14.16 16.04
C LEU A 471 -24.99 -13.06 16.92
N ARG A 472 -25.23 -13.14 18.23
CA ARG A 472 -24.61 -12.30 19.25
C ARG A 472 -23.67 -13.17 20.08
N VAL A 473 -22.43 -12.72 20.20
CA VAL A 473 -21.43 -13.30 21.09
C VAL A 473 -21.18 -12.31 22.22
N ASP A 474 -21.33 -12.74 23.45
CA ASP A 474 -21.11 -11.91 24.63
C ASP A 474 -19.63 -11.57 24.77
N ARG A 475 -19.37 -10.36 25.26
CA ARG A 475 -18.00 -9.89 25.48
C ARG A 475 -17.42 -10.60 26.71
N LEU A 476 -16.22 -11.16 26.57
CA LEU A 476 -15.50 -11.71 27.71
C LEU A 476 -15.28 -10.63 28.78
N GLU A 477 -15.68 -10.93 30.02
CA GLU A 477 -15.41 -10.07 31.16
C GLU A 477 -13.97 -10.22 31.66
N LYS A 478 -13.42 -9.16 32.23
CA LYS A 478 -12.06 -9.15 32.77
C LYS A 478 -12.02 -10.01 34.04
N ASN A 479 -11.55 -11.25 33.92
CA ASN A 479 -11.44 -12.18 35.04
C ASN A 479 -10.03 -12.21 35.68
N THR A 480 -9.33 -11.08 35.72
CA THR A 480 -8.00 -11.01 36.38
C THR A 480 -8.18 -10.81 37.89
N PRO A 481 -7.73 -11.74 38.75
CA PRO A 481 -7.82 -11.61 40.20
C PRO A 481 -7.05 -10.38 40.72
N GLU A 482 -7.49 -9.80 41.84
CA GLU A 482 -6.89 -8.57 42.37
C GLU A 482 -5.51 -8.84 42.99
N GLU A 483 -5.27 -10.06 43.48
CA GLU A 483 -3.96 -10.55 43.92
C GLU A 483 -2.96 -10.56 42.76
N ALA A 484 -3.39 -10.97 41.56
CA ALA A 484 -2.54 -10.98 40.37
C ALA A 484 -2.19 -9.56 39.91
N ARG A 485 -3.12 -8.59 40.05
CA ARG A 485 -2.83 -7.17 39.77
C ARG A 485 -1.80 -6.61 40.75
N THR A 486 -1.99 -6.87 42.05
CA THR A 486 -1.07 -6.44 43.10
C THR A 486 0.33 -7.00 42.87
N PHE A 487 0.42 -8.31 42.58
CA PHE A 487 1.69 -8.97 42.30
C PHE A 487 2.38 -8.42 41.04
N SER A 488 1.64 -8.17 39.96
CA SER A 488 2.16 -7.55 38.74
C SER A 488 2.78 -6.17 39.02
N LEU A 489 2.14 -5.34 39.85
CA LEU A 489 2.70 -4.05 40.28
C LEU A 489 3.98 -4.21 41.10
N THR A 490 4.04 -5.21 42.00
CA THR A 490 5.26 -5.51 42.76
C THR A 490 6.41 -5.90 41.83
N LEU A 491 6.17 -6.78 40.85
CA LEU A 491 7.16 -7.18 39.85
C LEU A 491 7.63 -5.99 39.01
N TYR A 492 6.70 -5.14 38.57
CA TYR A 492 7.03 -3.96 37.77
C TYR A 492 7.95 -2.98 38.52
N ASN A 493 7.73 -2.81 39.84
CA ASN A 493 8.56 -1.97 40.69
C ASN A 493 9.97 -2.54 40.95
N MET A 494 10.21 -3.82 40.68
CA MET A 494 11.55 -4.43 40.76
C MET A 494 12.41 -4.15 39.52
N LEU A 495 11.83 -3.62 38.44
CA LEU A 495 12.58 -3.31 37.21
C LEU A 495 13.50 -2.10 37.42
N PRO A 496 14.78 -2.18 37.02
CA PRO A 496 15.71 -1.07 37.14
C PRO A 496 15.33 0.08 36.22
N ARG A 497 15.60 1.33 36.65
CA ARG A 497 15.52 2.50 35.79
C ARG A 497 16.79 2.60 34.94
N ILE A 498 16.67 2.28 33.66
CA ILE A 498 17.77 2.32 32.68
C ILE A 498 17.56 3.45 31.67
N LYS A 499 18.65 3.96 31.10
CA LYS A 499 18.55 4.92 29.99
C LYS A 499 18.12 4.18 28.73
N LEU A 500 17.30 4.83 27.90
CA LEU A 500 16.85 4.26 26.63
C LEU A 500 18.02 3.91 25.69
N THR A 501 19.12 4.69 25.74
CA THR A 501 20.35 4.43 24.99
C THR A 501 20.99 3.10 25.39
N ASP A 502 21.03 2.83 26.69
CA ASP A 502 21.65 1.63 27.24
C ASP A 502 20.79 0.41 26.88
N LEU A 503 19.47 0.54 27.00
CA LEU A 503 18.51 -0.49 26.57
C LEU A 503 18.67 -0.84 25.08
N LEU A 504 18.77 0.16 24.20
CA LEU A 504 18.93 -0.07 22.75
C LEU A 504 20.22 -0.82 22.44
N MET A 505 21.33 -0.43 23.07
CA MET A 505 22.63 -1.08 22.87
C MET A 505 22.66 -2.50 23.45
N GLU A 506 22.06 -2.72 24.61
CA GLU A 506 21.99 -4.03 25.27
C GLU A 506 21.11 -5.01 24.48
N VAL A 507 19.94 -4.57 24.02
CA VAL A 507 19.07 -5.39 23.16
C VAL A 507 19.72 -5.67 21.81
N ALA A 508 20.46 -4.72 21.24
CA ALA A 508 21.26 -4.95 20.03
C ALA A 508 22.31 -6.03 20.26
N HIS A 509 22.98 -6.01 21.42
CA HIS A 509 23.96 -7.04 21.79
C HIS A 509 23.33 -8.43 21.96
N TRP A 510 22.14 -8.53 22.59
CA TRP A 510 21.44 -9.81 22.78
C TRP A 510 20.93 -10.43 21.49
N THR A 511 20.41 -9.60 20.59
CA THR A 511 19.63 -10.08 19.44
C THR A 511 20.35 -9.96 18.10
N GLY A 512 21.33 -9.06 17.99
CA GLY A 512 21.99 -8.73 16.73
C GLY A 512 21.09 -8.02 15.71
N PHE A 513 19.98 -7.40 16.15
CA PHE A 513 19.05 -6.75 15.21
C PHE A 513 19.71 -5.63 14.38
N ASP A 514 20.73 -4.99 14.95
CA ASP A 514 21.49 -3.91 14.32
C ASP A 514 22.30 -4.40 13.11
N GLU A 515 22.69 -5.68 13.09
CA GLU A 515 23.39 -6.30 11.96
C GLU A 515 22.49 -6.44 10.73
N MET A 516 21.18 -6.50 10.93
CA MET A 516 20.18 -6.57 9.86
C MET A 516 19.95 -5.24 9.15
N LEU A 517 20.39 -4.13 9.75
CA LEU A 517 20.40 -2.80 9.18
C LEU A 517 21.53 -2.65 8.15
N ILE A 518 21.55 -3.57 7.19
CA ILE A 518 22.56 -3.66 6.12
C ILE A 518 22.50 -2.43 5.21
N HIS A 519 23.61 -2.09 4.58
CA HIS A 519 23.66 -0.94 3.68
C HIS A 519 22.98 -1.29 2.34
N ALA A 520 21.96 -0.52 1.94
CA ALA A 520 21.08 -0.83 0.79
C ALA A 520 21.81 -1.12 -0.53
N SER A 521 22.96 -0.49 -0.78
CA SER A 521 23.76 -0.73 -1.98
C SER A 521 24.78 -1.88 -1.87
N THR A 522 25.39 -2.12 -0.70
CA THR A 522 26.54 -3.03 -0.57
C THR A 522 26.17 -4.33 0.12
N ASN A 523 24.98 -4.37 0.74
CA ASN A 523 24.48 -5.47 1.56
C ASN A 523 25.42 -5.83 2.72
N ARG A 524 26.22 -4.89 3.21
CA ARG A 524 27.14 -5.10 4.34
C ARG A 524 26.50 -4.63 5.65
N PRO A 525 26.67 -5.38 6.76
CA PRO A 525 26.22 -4.95 8.08
C PRO A 525 27.01 -3.71 8.57
N PRO A 526 26.49 -2.96 9.54
CA PRO A 526 27.20 -1.84 10.15
C PRO A 526 28.41 -2.33 10.95
N LYS A 527 29.49 -1.53 10.99
CA LYS A 527 30.74 -1.88 11.69
C LYS A 527 31.28 -0.73 12.54
N GLY A 528 31.91 -1.07 13.67
CA GLY A 528 32.59 -0.11 14.53
C GLY A 528 31.68 1.03 14.99
N GLU A 529 32.18 2.27 14.91
CA GLU A 529 31.47 3.49 15.31
C GLU A 529 30.16 3.74 14.54
N GLU A 530 29.99 3.14 13.35
CA GLU A 530 28.76 3.25 12.57
C GLU A 530 27.55 2.71 13.32
N LYS A 531 27.73 1.68 14.18
CA LYS A 531 26.65 1.16 15.02
C LYS A 531 26.11 2.23 15.96
N ILE A 532 26.97 3.07 16.54
CA ILE A 532 26.58 4.16 17.45
C ILE A 532 25.79 5.23 16.70
N ILE A 533 26.30 5.65 15.53
CA ILE A 533 25.62 6.63 14.66
C ILE A 533 24.24 6.13 14.27
N LEU A 534 24.13 4.84 13.95
CA LEU A 534 22.88 4.21 13.56
C LEU A 534 21.87 4.16 14.70
N MET A 535 22.31 3.84 15.92
CA MET A 535 21.45 3.87 17.11
C MET A 535 20.98 5.29 17.44
N ALA A 536 21.84 6.28 17.29
CA ALA A 536 21.46 7.69 17.44
C ALA A 536 20.40 8.10 16.39
N ALA A 537 20.58 7.70 15.13
CA ALA A 537 19.60 7.97 14.07
C ALA A 537 18.26 7.25 14.32
N LEU A 538 18.29 5.98 14.74
CA LEU A 538 17.10 5.21 15.09
C LEU A 538 16.35 5.85 16.27
N MET A 539 17.07 6.26 17.31
CA MET A 539 16.50 6.95 18.46
C MET A 539 15.89 8.30 18.06
N ALA A 540 16.58 9.08 17.22
CA ALA A 540 16.10 10.38 16.75
C ALA A 540 14.77 10.29 16.01
N MET A 541 14.64 9.27 15.16
CA MET A 541 13.42 9.01 14.38
C MET A 541 12.33 8.39 15.24
N GLY A 542 12.66 7.37 16.04
CA GLY A 542 11.69 6.64 16.88
C GLY A 542 11.10 7.47 18.02
N THR A 543 11.83 8.48 18.52
CA THR A 543 11.35 9.41 19.57
C THR A 543 10.81 10.73 19.01
N ASN A 544 10.76 10.89 17.68
CA ASN A 544 10.33 12.11 16.99
C ASN A 544 11.10 13.39 17.42
N ILE A 545 12.34 13.25 17.91
CA ILE A 545 13.24 14.36 18.23
C ILE A 545 13.80 15.00 16.94
N GLY A 546 14.01 14.17 15.91
CA GLY A 546 14.61 14.57 14.64
C GLY A 546 16.14 14.57 14.66
N LEU A 547 16.75 14.37 13.48
CA LEU A 547 18.20 14.18 13.36
C LEU A 547 19.01 15.41 13.79
N THR A 548 18.50 16.62 13.57
CA THR A 548 19.20 17.87 13.92
C THR A 548 19.36 18.00 15.43
N LYS A 549 18.26 17.93 16.17
CA LYS A 549 18.29 18.02 17.64
C LYS A 549 19.06 16.86 18.27
N MET A 550 18.98 15.66 17.66
CA MET A 550 19.78 14.54 18.14
C MET A 550 21.28 14.78 17.97
N ALA A 551 21.69 15.43 16.88
CA ALA A 551 23.10 15.76 16.63
C ALA A 551 23.61 16.75 17.69
N ASP A 552 22.82 17.77 17.99
CA ASP A 552 23.13 18.75 19.04
C ASP A 552 23.25 18.08 20.42
N ALA A 553 22.47 17.03 20.67
CA ALA A 553 22.45 16.27 21.93
C ALA A 553 23.49 15.13 22.02
N THR A 554 24.17 14.79 20.92
CA THR A 554 25.08 13.63 20.84
C THR A 554 26.48 14.06 20.41
N PRO A 555 27.38 14.40 21.37
CA PRO A 555 28.76 14.77 21.06
C PRO A 555 29.46 13.69 20.22
N GLY A 556 30.12 14.11 19.14
CA GLY A 556 30.86 13.21 18.23
C GLY A 556 30.02 12.62 17.09
N VAL A 557 28.70 12.83 17.06
CA VAL A 557 27.82 12.37 15.97
C VAL A 557 27.17 13.57 15.27
N SER A 558 27.57 13.81 14.02
CA SER A 558 27.03 14.92 13.21
C SER A 558 25.68 14.57 12.55
N TYR A 559 24.92 15.61 12.20
CA TYR A 559 23.71 15.48 11.38
C TYR A 559 23.98 14.72 10.08
N HIS A 560 25.07 15.03 9.37
CA HIS A 560 25.39 14.40 8.09
C HIS A 560 25.65 12.90 8.23
N GLN A 561 26.32 12.48 9.31
CA GLN A 561 26.54 11.06 9.60
C GLN A 561 25.21 10.33 9.85
N MET A 562 24.32 10.90 10.67
CA MET A 562 23.01 10.29 10.93
C MET A 562 22.09 10.30 9.70
N ALA A 563 22.08 11.38 8.92
CA ALA A 563 21.30 11.46 7.68
C ALA A 563 21.76 10.38 6.68
N ASN A 564 23.08 10.17 6.57
CA ASN A 564 23.64 9.11 5.75
C ASN A 564 23.24 7.71 6.26
N ALA A 565 23.37 7.46 7.58
CA ALA A 565 22.97 6.19 8.18
C ALA A 565 21.46 5.92 7.99
N ALA A 566 20.60 6.91 8.22
CA ALA A 566 19.16 6.80 8.00
C ALA A 566 18.84 6.49 6.54
N GLN A 567 19.43 7.23 5.59
CA GLN A 567 19.20 7.04 4.16
C GLN A 567 19.65 5.67 3.64
N TRP A 568 20.74 5.10 4.16
CA TRP A 568 21.32 3.87 3.62
C TRP A 568 21.01 2.60 4.41
N ARG A 569 20.58 2.72 5.68
CA ARG A 569 20.36 1.58 6.58
C ARG A 569 18.96 1.51 7.19
N LEU A 570 18.24 2.63 7.35
CA LEU A 570 16.90 2.66 7.93
C LEU A 570 15.81 2.66 6.84
N TYR A 571 15.90 1.70 5.92
CA TYR A 571 14.87 1.49 4.89
C TYR A 571 13.95 0.33 5.23
N ASP A 572 12.75 0.32 4.65
CA ASP A 572 11.66 -0.62 4.97
C ASP A 572 12.14 -2.07 5.14
N ASP A 573 12.75 -2.69 4.13
CA ASP A 573 13.19 -4.09 4.23
C ASP A 573 14.25 -4.31 5.33
N ALA A 574 15.10 -3.32 5.64
CA ALA A 574 16.09 -3.44 6.71
C ALA A 574 15.44 -3.30 8.09
N ILE A 575 14.48 -2.39 8.24
CA ILE A 575 13.68 -2.23 9.46
C ILE A 575 12.83 -3.49 9.70
N ASN A 576 12.21 -4.05 8.67
CA ASN A 576 11.43 -5.28 8.77
C ASN A 576 12.30 -6.45 9.23
N ARG A 577 13.51 -6.64 8.67
CA ARG A 577 14.45 -7.67 9.15
C ARG A 577 14.90 -7.46 10.59
N ALA A 578 15.18 -6.22 10.97
CA ALA A 578 15.55 -5.88 12.34
C ALA A 578 14.40 -6.20 13.30
N GLN A 579 13.16 -5.81 12.97
CA GLN A 579 11.96 -6.13 13.72
C GLN A 579 11.73 -7.64 13.80
N ALA A 580 11.88 -8.37 12.69
CA ALA A 580 11.76 -9.82 12.66
C ALA A 580 12.79 -10.50 13.57
N THR A 581 14.01 -9.98 13.63
CA THR A 581 15.05 -10.49 14.54
C THR A 581 14.65 -10.33 16.01
N LEU A 582 14.09 -9.17 16.38
CA LEU A 582 13.57 -8.92 17.73
C LEU A 582 12.40 -9.86 18.06
N VAL A 583 11.45 -10.00 17.14
CA VAL A 583 10.28 -10.88 17.31
C VAL A 583 10.71 -12.34 17.45
N ASN A 584 11.62 -12.81 16.61
CA ASN A 584 12.11 -14.19 16.66
C ASN A 584 12.88 -14.48 17.95
N PHE A 585 13.60 -13.48 18.47
CA PHE A 585 14.24 -13.61 19.78
C PHE A 585 13.18 -13.75 20.88
N GLN A 586 12.18 -12.87 20.91
CA GLN A 586 11.07 -12.92 21.88
C GLN A 586 10.31 -14.25 21.79
N HIS A 587 10.01 -14.72 20.57
CA HIS A 587 9.29 -15.96 20.31
C HIS A 587 9.96 -17.20 20.95
N LYS A 588 11.29 -17.18 21.09
CA LYS A 588 12.08 -18.26 21.70
C LYS A 588 12.15 -18.19 23.22
N LEU A 589 11.65 -17.13 23.85
CA LEU A 589 11.69 -16.96 25.30
C LEU A 589 10.56 -17.75 25.97
N ALA A 590 10.88 -18.47 27.05
CA ALA A 590 9.90 -19.22 27.84
C ALA A 590 8.79 -18.33 28.44
N LEU A 591 9.07 -17.03 28.66
CA LEU A 591 8.04 -16.11 29.13
C LEU A 591 6.98 -15.84 28.05
N ALA A 592 7.39 -15.78 26.77
CA ALA A 592 6.49 -15.49 25.66
C ALA A 592 5.41 -16.58 25.50
N SER A 593 5.77 -17.84 25.75
CA SER A 593 4.86 -18.98 25.62
C SER A 593 3.70 -18.99 26.63
N TYR A 594 3.73 -18.17 27.68
CA TYR A 594 2.59 -18.04 28.60
C TYR A 594 1.42 -17.25 28.02
N TRP A 595 1.65 -16.42 27.01
CA TRP A 595 0.58 -15.65 26.36
C TRP A 595 0.01 -16.35 25.12
N GLY A 596 0.85 -17.09 24.40
CA GLY A 596 0.45 -17.82 23.20
C GLY A 596 1.61 -18.59 22.58
N ASP A 597 1.33 -19.38 21.56
CA ASP A 597 2.32 -20.18 20.86
C ASP A 597 2.85 -19.52 19.57
N GLY A 598 2.37 -18.31 19.25
CA GLY A 598 2.77 -17.58 18.05
C GLY A 598 2.00 -18.00 16.80
N THR A 599 0.90 -18.73 16.95
CA THR A 599 0.04 -19.15 15.82
C THR A 599 -1.10 -18.17 15.56
N THR A 600 -1.45 -17.30 16.50
CA THR A 600 -2.52 -16.33 16.30
C THR A 600 -2.03 -14.89 16.37
N SER A 601 -2.75 -13.98 15.70
CA SER A 601 -2.41 -12.56 15.69
C SER A 601 -3.62 -11.67 15.48
N SER A 602 -3.46 -10.38 15.75
CA SER A 602 -4.46 -9.36 15.44
C SER A 602 -3.82 -8.14 14.78
N SER A 603 -4.63 -7.33 14.12
CA SER A 603 -4.19 -6.03 13.62
C SER A 603 -5.22 -4.93 13.88
N ASP A 604 -4.71 -3.73 14.14
CA ASP A 604 -5.53 -2.54 14.39
C ASP A 604 -4.86 -1.27 13.86
N GLY A 605 -5.67 -0.32 13.43
CA GLY A 605 -5.27 0.95 12.83
C GLY A 605 -5.20 2.08 13.87
N MET A 606 -4.01 2.41 14.34
CA MET A 606 -3.81 3.56 15.24
C MET A 606 -3.66 4.86 14.44
N ARG A 607 -4.56 5.82 14.67
CA ARG A 607 -4.53 7.11 13.95
C ARG A 607 -3.60 8.10 14.64
N VAL A 608 -2.72 8.72 13.87
CA VAL A 608 -1.76 9.74 14.33
C VAL A 608 -1.98 11.03 13.55
N GLN A 609 -2.10 12.15 14.27
CA GLN A 609 -2.23 13.46 13.66
C GLN A 609 -0.92 13.87 12.97
N VAL A 610 -1.00 14.34 11.73
CA VAL A 610 0.16 14.76 10.96
C VAL A 610 0.13 16.28 10.80
N GLY A 611 1.12 16.97 11.36
CA GLY A 611 1.22 18.44 11.30
C GLY A 611 1.71 19.00 9.96
N VAL A 612 2.30 18.14 9.11
CA VAL A 612 2.83 18.53 7.79
C VAL A 612 1.81 18.18 6.71
N SER A 613 1.60 19.08 5.75
CA SER A 613 0.80 18.74 4.56
C SER A 613 1.51 17.63 3.79
N SER A 614 0.84 16.49 3.68
CA SER A 614 1.24 15.35 2.87
C SER A 614 0.09 15.00 1.94
N LEU A 615 0.43 14.39 0.81
CA LEU A 615 -0.56 13.72 -0.01
C LEU A 615 -1.33 12.72 0.89
N HIS A 616 -0.65 11.79 1.57
CA HIS A 616 -1.29 10.73 2.37
C HIS A 616 -1.97 11.15 3.68
N ALA A 617 -2.14 12.46 3.93
CA ALA A 617 -2.78 12.97 5.14
C ALA A 617 -4.19 13.48 4.84
N GLU A 618 -5.20 12.81 5.41
CA GLU A 618 -6.63 13.13 5.22
C GLU A 618 -7.30 13.51 6.53
N ALA A 619 -8.35 14.33 6.43
CA ALA A 619 -9.24 14.62 7.54
C ALA A 619 -10.31 13.53 7.61
N ASN A 620 -10.60 13.03 8.81
CA ASN A 620 -11.71 12.11 9.03
C ASN A 620 -12.62 12.66 10.15
N PRO A 621 -13.88 13.04 9.81
CA PRO A 621 -14.81 13.66 10.76
C PRO A 621 -15.13 12.83 12.00
N HIS A 622 -14.98 11.49 11.93
CA HIS A 622 -15.30 10.60 13.04
C HIS A 622 -14.27 10.70 14.19
N TYR A 623 -13.08 11.28 13.97
CA TYR A 623 -11.98 11.27 14.96
C TYR A 623 -11.30 12.63 15.14
N GLY A 624 -11.90 13.72 14.65
CA GLY A 624 -11.43 15.10 14.83
C GLY A 624 -11.35 15.90 13.53
N THR A 625 -10.95 17.17 13.62
CA THR A 625 -10.83 18.09 12.48
C THR A 625 -9.43 18.15 11.85
N GLY A 626 -8.44 17.51 12.49
CA GLY A 626 -7.05 17.46 12.01
C GLY A 626 -6.83 16.44 10.89
N LYS A 627 -5.82 16.67 10.05
CA LYS A 627 -5.33 15.66 9.11
C LYS A 627 -4.48 14.62 9.86
N GLY A 628 -4.63 13.35 9.50
CA GLY A 628 -3.86 12.26 10.11
C GLY A 628 -3.41 11.22 9.09
N ALA A 629 -2.58 10.29 9.56
CA ALA A 629 -2.26 9.03 8.91
C ALA A 629 -2.62 7.87 9.86
N THR A 630 -2.86 6.68 9.33
CA THR A 630 -3.15 5.49 10.15
C THR A 630 -1.94 4.58 10.16
N ILE A 631 -1.47 4.23 11.36
CA ILE A 631 -0.44 3.23 11.60
C ILE A 631 -1.15 1.91 11.84
N TYR A 632 -1.18 1.07 10.82
CA TYR A 632 -1.75 -0.27 10.90
C TYR A 632 -0.73 -1.24 11.47
N ARG A 633 -1.01 -1.76 12.67
CA ARG A 633 -0.06 -2.53 13.47
C ARG A 633 -0.54 -3.95 13.66
N PHE A 634 0.34 -4.91 13.44
CA PHE A 634 0.11 -6.33 13.66
C PHE A 634 0.80 -6.78 14.93
N THR A 635 0.08 -7.56 15.74
CA THR A 635 0.53 -8.05 17.04
C THR A 635 0.20 -9.54 17.15
N SER A 636 1.18 -10.36 17.53
CA SER A 636 0.95 -11.79 17.82
C SER A 636 0.29 -11.98 19.20
N ASP A 637 -0.27 -13.16 19.43
CA ASP A 637 -0.72 -13.62 20.76
C ASP A 637 0.39 -13.59 21.82
N GLN A 638 1.66 -13.63 21.41
CA GLN A 638 2.82 -13.44 22.29
C GLN A 638 3.14 -11.96 22.60
N PHE A 639 2.24 -11.02 22.28
CA PHE A 639 2.39 -9.57 22.48
C PHE A 639 3.57 -8.93 21.73
N SER A 640 4.11 -9.62 20.72
CA SER A 640 5.14 -9.08 19.85
C SER A 640 4.49 -8.35 18.68
N SER A 641 4.94 -7.13 18.37
CA SER A 641 4.50 -6.46 17.15
C SER A 641 5.44 -6.83 16.02
N PHE A 642 4.92 -7.50 15.00
CA PHE A 642 5.73 -8.13 13.97
C PHE A 642 5.65 -7.46 12.60
N TYR A 643 4.66 -6.58 12.40
CA TYR A 643 4.55 -5.80 11.17
C TYR A 643 3.82 -4.49 11.44
N THR A 644 4.25 -3.42 10.76
CA THR A 644 3.62 -2.10 10.83
C THR A 644 3.60 -1.46 9.45
N LYS A 645 2.48 -0.84 9.07
CA LYS A 645 2.35 -0.11 7.80
C LYS A 645 1.62 1.21 8.01
N VAL A 646 2.11 2.28 7.39
CA VAL A 646 1.42 3.57 7.36
C VAL A 646 0.49 3.60 6.16
N ILE A 647 -0.79 3.82 6.39
CA ILE A 647 -1.86 3.84 5.38
C ILE A 647 -2.63 5.16 5.45
N ASN A 648 -3.36 5.48 4.39
CA ASN A 648 -4.22 6.66 4.35
C ASN A 648 -5.37 6.50 5.35
N THR A 649 -5.78 7.57 6.03
CA THR A 649 -6.77 7.55 7.12
C THR A 649 -8.15 7.03 6.71
N ASN A 650 -8.48 7.13 5.42
CA ASN A 650 -9.75 6.61 4.88
C ASN A 650 -9.54 5.38 3.99
N ALA A 651 -8.33 4.80 3.95
CA ALA A 651 -8.11 3.50 3.33
C ALA A 651 -8.82 2.41 4.13
N ARG A 652 -9.21 1.32 3.46
CA ARG A 652 -9.77 0.14 4.13
C ARG A 652 -8.65 -0.79 4.58
N ASP A 653 -8.67 -1.16 5.85
CA ASP A 653 -7.63 -1.97 6.49
C ASP A 653 -7.53 -3.38 5.88
N ALA A 654 -8.65 -3.94 5.42
CA ALA A 654 -8.72 -5.28 4.82
C ALA A 654 -7.70 -5.51 3.69
N VAL A 655 -7.42 -4.50 2.87
CA VAL A 655 -6.48 -4.62 1.73
C VAL A 655 -5.03 -4.78 2.23
N HIS A 656 -4.74 -4.31 3.44
CA HIS A 656 -3.40 -4.29 4.03
C HIS A 656 -3.13 -5.48 4.95
N VAL A 657 -4.16 -6.27 5.30
CA VAL A 657 -4.01 -7.51 6.10
C VAL A 657 -3.03 -8.48 5.44
N ILE A 658 -3.21 -8.71 4.15
CA ILE A 658 -2.40 -9.66 3.36
C ILE A 658 -0.93 -9.22 3.35
N ASP A 659 -0.67 -7.93 3.19
CA ASP A 659 0.69 -7.39 3.21
C ASP A 659 1.40 -7.74 4.52
N GLY A 660 0.72 -7.57 5.66
CA GLY A 660 1.31 -7.89 6.96
C GLY A 660 1.51 -9.37 7.22
N LEU A 661 0.62 -10.23 6.71
CA LEU A 661 0.74 -11.69 6.83
C LEU A 661 1.78 -12.30 5.88
N LEU A 662 2.11 -11.65 4.76
CA LEU A 662 3.08 -12.15 3.79
C LEU A 662 4.49 -11.53 3.91
N HIS A 663 4.60 -10.33 4.50
CA HIS A 663 5.84 -9.56 4.48
C HIS A 663 6.48 -9.31 5.85
N HIS A 664 6.08 -10.07 6.87
CA HIS A 664 6.62 -9.91 8.23
C HIS A 664 8.04 -10.49 8.43
N GLU A 665 8.49 -11.40 7.56
CA GLU A 665 9.83 -12.04 7.62
C GLU A 665 10.18 -12.79 8.94
N THR A 666 9.25 -12.89 9.88
CA THR A 666 9.44 -13.56 11.18
C THR A 666 9.28 -15.08 11.07
N GLU A 667 9.72 -15.81 12.09
CA GLU A 667 9.54 -17.25 12.27
C GLU A 667 8.12 -17.61 12.78
N LEU A 668 7.26 -16.61 13.03
CA LEU A 668 5.88 -16.85 13.45
C LEU A 668 5.10 -17.58 12.36
N ASN A 669 4.43 -18.67 12.73
CA ASN A 669 3.55 -19.39 11.83
C ASN A 669 2.10 -18.99 12.08
N ILE A 670 1.73 -17.77 11.66
CA ILE A 670 0.36 -17.27 11.88
C ILE A 670 -0.67 -18.12 11.12
N GLU A 671 -1.49 -18.87 11.84
CA GLU A 671 -2.58 -19.69 11.31
C GLU A 671 -3.91 -18.93 11.34
N GLU A 672 -4.10 -18.08 12.35
CA GLU A 672 -5.32 -17.28 12.53
C GLU A 672 -4.99 -15.80 12.72
N HIS A 673 -5.78 -14.94 12.09
CA HIS A 673 -5.63 -13.49 12.18
C HIS A 673 -6.96 -12.80 12.45
N TYR A 674 -7.00 -12.01 13.51
CA TYR A 674 -8.17 -11.27 13.98
C TYR A 674 -8.12 -9.81 13.52
N THR A 675 -9.23 -9.31 13.00
CA THR A 675 -9.41 -7.92 12.59
C THR A 675 -10.72 -7.36 13.12
N ASP A 676 -10.83 -6.04 13.17
CA ASP A 676 -12.09 -5.36 13.48
C ASP A 676 -13.06 -5.40 12.27
N THR A 677 -14.24 -4.80 12.42
CA THR A 677 -15.22 -4.73 11.32
C THR A 677 -14.69 -4.00 10.07
N ALA A 678 -13.72 -3.08 10.20
CA ALA A 678 -13.11 -2.40 9.06
C ALA A 678 -12.11 -3.31 8.32
N GLY A 679 -11.46 -4.23 9.02
CA GLY A 679 -10.60 -5.27 8.44
C GLY A 679 -11.32 -6.55 7.99
N TYR A 680 -12.53 -6.84 8.48
CA TYR A 680 -13.25 -8.10 8.24
C TYR A 680 -14.03 -8.15 6.91
N GLN A 681 -14.63 -7.04 6.45
CA GLN A 681 -15.67 -7.07 5.40
C GLN A 681 -15.28 -7.66 4.03
N TYR A 682 -14.00 -7.98 3.79
CA TYR A 682 -13.52 -8.48 2.49
C TYR A 682 -12.50 -9.63 2.57
N LEU A 683 -12.20 -10.18 3.76
CA LEU A 683 -11.14 -11.17 3.92
C LEU A 683 -11.69 -12.60 3.99
N PHE A 684 -11.79 -13.28 2.84
CA PHE A 684 -11.91 -14.74 2.79
C PHE A 684 -10.56 -15.33 2.39
N ILE A 685 -9.67 -15.59 3.37
CA ILE A 685 -8.41 -16.30 3.08
C ILE A 685 -8.15 -17.37 4.13
N LYS A 686 -8.14 -18.61 3.66
CA LYS A 686 -7.40 -19.71 4.27
C LYS A 686 -6.01 -19.69 3.61
N LYS A 687 -4.94 -19.79 4.42
CA LYS A 687 -3.53 -19.72 4.00
C LYS A 687 -3.27 -20.52 2.71
N LEU A 688 -2.60 -19.87 1.75
CA LEU A 688 -1.95 -20.52 0.59
C LEU A 688 -0.76 -21.36 1.03
#